data_AF-A0A8J6RFR8-F1
#
_entry.id   AF-A0A8J6RFR8-F1
#
_cell.length_a   1.000
_cell.length_b   1.000
_cell.length_c   1.000
_cell.angle_alpha   90.00
_cell.angle_beta   90.00
_cell.angle_gamma   90.00
#
_symmetry.space_group_name_H-M   'P 1'
#
loop_
_entity.id
_entity.type
_entity.pdbx_description
1 polymer ?
#
loop_
_entity_poly.entity_id
_entity_poly.type
_entity_poly.pdbx_seq_one_letter_code
_entity_poly.pdbx_strand_id
1 'polypeptide(L)'
;MIDRAKILEELREIAKERGGHCLANEYINSTSKLLFECKHRHQFESCRDYLKAGNWCPFCAGRGRTIADLQELAAQYGGRCLSPTFLGMGKKHLWECAEGHKWEAIPQNIKTLGRWCPDCGRAKSDKNRRRYTLEDMQNLAQLRSGLCLSSHFESVVKKLTWQCAEGHIWEATPHNIKNDGWCPKCAQKIRGEKRKTHTIEKMQVFATSKGGRCLSQVFINVKESLLWQCAEGHQWEANADNIINGGKWCPDCAGNNKKTIEDMQRLAAERGGKCLSTIYQGTNTKLLWECQEGHRWQTIPSIIVREGWCPDCSAGLGERICRAFFEQLFGYPFNKTRPEWLRSADGHQMELDGYSPSLKLAFEHQGLQHYKHIKYFHSSDAKLLKIQNRDQRKRDLCKAHGVTLIEIPSILDVLGIDSIKFFIRDELLKKGIPLPSGFDEKKVDLQAVYCPNRLGELQAIATKHGGKLISKQYLGIFEHLEWECAKGHRFKAAPNNVKNSGSWCPKCLGKDKTIQDMQAFAAERSGKCLSEEYINSVTPLLWECKEGHQWKARPSNVFFGTWCPECAKKERGLKRRTHTIEEMHQIAIVRNGKCLSSDYKGTKQKLLWECEKGHKWEATPESILRGGTWCPRCAKHKRTRPLQ
;
A
#
# COMPACT_ATOMS: atom_id res chain seq x y z
N MET A 1 -24.50 -17.19 -32.09
CA MET A 1 -23.86 -18.33 -31.41
C MET A 1 -22.40 -18.35 -31.81
N ILE A 2 -21.48 -18.33 -30.84
CA ILE A 2 -20.05 -18.40 -31.13
C ILE A 2 -19.71 -19.86 -31.41
N ASP A 3 -19.29 -20.17 -32.63
CA ASP A 3 -18.89 -21.51 -33.02
C ASP A 3 -17.56 -21.88 -32.34
N ARG A 4 -17.67 -22.64 -31.24
CA ARG A 4 -16.53 -23.05 -30.41
C ARG A 4 -15.56 -23.97 -31.16
N ALA A 5 -16.06 -24.74 -32.12
CA ALA A 5 -15.23 -25.61 -32.95
C ALA A 5 -14.34 -24.77 -33.89
N LYS A 6 -14.91 -23.72 -34.49
CA LYS A 6 -14.15 -22.79 -35.34
C LYS A 6 -13.04 -22.06 -34.57
N ILE A 7 -13.27 -21.69 -33.31
CA ILE A 7 -12.24 -21.05 -32.47
C ILE A 7 -11.12 -22.02 -32.08
N LEU A 8 -11.44 -23.29 -31.80
CA LEU A 8 -10.42 -24.29 -31.51
C LEU A 8 -9.52 -24.51 -32.73
N GLU A 9 -10.09 -24.48 -33.94
CA GLU A 9 -9.34 -24.61 -35.19
C GLU A 9 -8.45 -23.38 -35.47
N GLU A 10 -8.94 -22.16 -35.22
CA GLU A 10 -8.11 -20.94 -35.25
C GLU A 10 -6.89 -21.05 -34.31
N LEU A 11 -7.08 -21.61 -33.11
CA LEU A 11 -6.01 -21.78 -32.13
C LEU A 11 -5.01 -22.88 -32.52
N ARG A 12 -5.46 -23.91 -33.24
CA ARG A 12 -4.58 -24.93 -33.85
C ARG A 12 -3.71 -24.34 -34.94
N GLU A 13 -4.26 -23.47 -35.80
CA GLU A 13 -3.48 -22.80 -36.83
C GLU A 13 -2.45 -21.82 -36.24
N ILE A 14 -2.84 -21.00 -35.24
CA ILE A 14 -1.89 -20.14 -34.52
C ILE A 14 -0.75 -20.96 -33.88
N ALA A 15 -1.06 -22.17 -33.38
CA ALA A 15 -0.04 -23.06 -32.84
C ALA A 15 0.92 -23.54 -33.93
N LYS A 16 0.41 -23.95 -35.09
CA LYS A 16 1.22 -24.38 -36.25
C LYS A 16 2.12 -23.27 -36.77
N GLU A 17 1.60 -22.06 -36.96
CA GLU A 17 2.37 -20.89 -37.42
C GLU A 17 3.54 -20.56 -36.48
N ARG A 18 3.36 -20.81 -35.18
CA ARG A 18 4.40 -20.57 -34.16
C ARG A 18 5.31 -21.77 -33.92
N GLY A 19 5.27 -22.74 -34.82
CA GLY A 19 6.07 -23.96 -34.78
C GLY A 19 5.70 -24.84 -33.60
N GLY A 20 4.43 -25.16 -33.43
CA GLY A 20 3.93 -26.07 -32.41
C GLY A 20 2.55 -26.62 -32.75
N HIS A 21 1.88 -27.26 -31.79
CA HIS A 21 0.53 -27.77 -31.99
C HIS A 21 -0.31 -27.70 -30.70
N CYS A 22 -1.63 -27.61 -30.87
CA CYS A 22 -2.59 -27.63 -29.77
C CYS A 22 -2.97 -29.08 -29.46
N LEU A 23 -2.83 -29.50 -28.21
CA LEU A 23 -3.16 -30.84 -27.70
C LEU A 23 -4.58 -30.92 -27.11
N ALA A 24 -5.30 -29.80 -27.08
CA ALA A 24 -6.66 -29.75 -26.54
C ALA A 24 -7.71 -30.21 -27.56
N ASN A 25 -8.69 -30.96 -27.06
CA ASN A 25 -9.79 -31.52 -27.87
C ASN A 25 -11.05 -30.65 -27.85
N GLU A 26 -11.20 -29.76 -26.87
CA GLU A 26 -12.39 -28.92 -26.71
C GLU A 26 -12.01 -27.51 -26.23
N TYR A 27 -12.75 -26.50 -26.70
CA TYR A 27 -12.63 -25.11 -26.26
C TYR A 27 -13.89 -24.65 -25.51
N ILE A 28 -13.71 -24.21 -24.26
CA ILE A 28 -14.83 -23.82 -23.38
C ILE A 28 -15.06 -22.30 -23.43
N ASN A 29 -14.04 -21.48 -23.15
CA ASN A 29 -14.12 -20.01 -23.15
C ASN A 29 -12.72 -19.34 -23.24
N SER A 30 -12.65 -18.01 -23.34
CA SER A 30 -11.38 -17.30 -23.63
C SER A 30 -10.34 -17.34 -22.50
N THR A 31 -10.77 -17.60 -21.27
CA THR A 31 -9.90 -17.74 -20.10
C THR A 31 -9.53 -19.20 -19.80
N SER A 32 -10.25 -20.15 -20.40
CA SER A 32 -9.93 -21.58 -20.28
C SER A 32 -8.54 -21.86 -20.85
N LYS A 33 -7.76 -22.60 -20.08
CA LYS A 33 -6.39 -22.95 -20.44
C LYS A 33 -6.43 -24.20 -21.33
N LEU A 34 -5.83 -24.07 -22.51
CA LEU A 34 -5.63 -25.15 -23.46
C LEU A 34 -4.17 -25.59 -23.41
N LEU A 35 -3.93 -26.86 -23.67
CA LEU A 35 -2.59 -27.44 -23.67
C LEU A 35 -1.97 -27.31 -25.07
N PHE A 36 -0.73 -26.81 -25.14
CA PHE A 36 0.04 -26.65 -26.37
C PHE A 36 1.43 -27.25 -26.23
N GLU A 37 2.00 -27.68 -27.35
CA GLU A 37 3.39 -28.15 -27.44
C GLU A 37 4.16 -27.32 -28.49
N CYS A 38 5.33 -26.80 -28.14
CA CYS A 38 6.18 -26.05 -29.08
C CYS A 38 7.21 -26.92 -29.80
N LYS A 39 7.93 -26.37 -30.80
CA LYS A 39 9.00 -27.04 -31.56
C LYS A 39 10.14 -27.60 -30.70
N HIS A 40 10.33 -27.06 -29.50
CA HIS A 40 11.31 -27.54 -28.52
C HIS A 40 10.71 -28.59 -27.56
N ARG A 41 9.53 -29.15 -27.87
CA ARG A 41 8.80 -30.15 -27.07
C ARG A 41 8.40 -29.70 -25.67
N HIS A 42 8.32 -28.40 -25.43
CA HIS A 42 7.75 -27.89 -24.18
C HIS A 42 6.23 -27.94 -24.25
N GLN A 43 5.62 -28.68 -23.33
CA GLN A 43 4.18 -28.63 -23.11
C GLN A 43 3.83 -27.52 -22.12
N PHE A 44 2.87 -26.67 -22.48
CA PHE A 44 2.45 -25.54 -21.66
C PHE A 44 0.97 -25.23 -21.81
N GLU A 45 0.38 -24.76 -20.72
CA GLU A 45 -1.00 -24.28 -20.71
C GLU A 45 -1.05 -22.80 -21.06
N SER A 46 -1.93 -22.43 -21.98
CA SER A 46 -2.16 -21.03 -22.36
C SER A 46 -3.63 -20.81 -22.71
N CYS A 47 -4.10 -19.57 -22.62
CA CYS A 47 -5.46 -19.21 -23.02
C CYS A 47 -5.44 -18.39 -24.32
N ARG A 48 -6.60 -18.31 -24.98
CA ARG A 48 -6.77 -17.63 -26.28
C ARG A 48 -6.24 -16.19 -26.26
N ASP A 49 -6.56 -15.43 -25.21
CA ASP A 49 -6.19 -14.02 -25.11
C ASP A 49 -4.66 -13.85 -24.98
N TYR A 50 -4.00 -14.78 -24.25
CA TYR A 50 -2.54 -14.77 -24.09
C TYR A 50 -1.80 -15.09 -25.40
N LEU A 51 -2.35 -16.02 -26.19
CA LEU A 51 -1.82 -16.38 -27.50
C LEU A 51 -2.01 -15.26 -28.52
N LYS A 52 -3.19 -14.63 -28.60
CA LYS A 52 -3.44 -13.50 -29.52
C LYS A 52 -2.59 -12.27 -29.19
N ALA A 53 -2.19 -12.09 -27.93
CA ALA A 53 -1.26 -11.03 -27.51
C ALA A 53 0.22 -11.28 -27.91
N GLY A 54 0.50 -12.29 -28.75
CA GLY A 54 1.85 -12.59 -29.26
C GLY A 54 2.72 -13.46 -28.34
N ASN A 55 2.22 -13.86 -27.16
CA ASN A 55 2.95 -14.75 -26.28
C ASN A 55 2.75 -16.21 -26.74
N TRP A 56 3.83 -16.99 -26.73
CA TRP A 56 3.80 -18.39 -27.13
C TRP A 56 4.27 -19.30 -25.99
N CYS A 57 5.46 -19.86 -26.10
CA CYS A 57 6.02 -20.78 -25.13
C CYS A 57 6.78 -20.01 -24.03
N PRO A 58 6.33 -20.04 -22.76
CA PRO A 58 7.02 -19.35 -21.66
C PRO A 58 8.40 -19.95 -21.39
N PHE A 59 8.62 -21.22 -21.74
CA PHE A 59 9.90 -21.91 -21.61
C PHE A 59 10.95 -21.39 -22.59
N CYS A 60 10.58 -21.24 -23.87
CA CYS A 60 11.46 -20.62 -24.87
C CYS A 60 11.75 -19.14 -24.56
N ALA A 61 10.83 -18.47 -23.86
CA ALA A 61 10.99 -17.10 -23.39
C ALA A 61 11.74 -16.98 -22.04
N GLY A 62 12.30 -18.08 -21.49
CA GLY A 62 13.06 -18.08 -20.24
C GLY A 62 12.24 -17.86 -18.96
N ARG A 63 10.91 -18.04 -19.03
CA ARG A 63 9.94 -17.77 -17.94
C ARG A 63 9.23 -19.02 -17.40
N GLY A 64 9.38 -20.18 -18.04
CA GLY A 64 8.74 -21.45 -17.64
C GLY A 64 9.63 -22.31 -16.74
N ARG A 65 9.03 -23.20 -15.92
CA ARG A 65 9.75 -24.22 -15.13
C ARG A 65 9.46 -25.62 -15.65
N THR A 66 10.47 -26.40 -15.99
CA THR A 66 10.32 -27.73 -16.59
C THR A 66 10.25 -28.86 -15.56
N ILE A 67 9.95 -30.09 -16.00
CA ILE A 67 10.11 -31.27 -15.16
C ILE A 67 11.59 -31.49 -14.79
N ALA A 68 12.53 -31.13 -15.67
CA ALA A 68 13.96 -31.19 -15.39
C ALA A 68 14.34 -30.25 -14.23
N ASP A 69 13.73 -29.07 -14.14
CA ASP A 69 13.96 -28.14 -13.02
C ASP A 69 13.44 -28.72 -11.69
N LEU A 70 12.35 -29.50 -11.71
CA LEU A 70 11.85 -30.18 -10.53
C LEU A 70 12.72 -31.38 -10.15
N GLN A 71 13.27 -32.08 -11.15
CA GLN A 71 14.22 -33.17 -10.94
C GLN A 71 15.54 -32.65 -10.36
N GLU A 72 16.04 -31.52 -10.85
CA GLU A 72 17.22 -30.82 -10.30
C GLU A 72 16.94 -30.33 -8.87
N LEU A 73 15.77 -29.74 -8.63
CA LEU A 73 15.34 -29.37 -7.28
C LEU A 73 15.29 -30.58 -6.35
N ALA A 74 14.77 -31.73 -6.81
CA ALA A 74 14.76 -32.94 -6.00
C ALA A 74 16.17 -33.45 -5.70
N ALA A 75 17.08 -33.39 -6.69
CA ALA A 75 18.46 -33.78 -6.53
C ALA A 75 19.21 -32.92 -5.50
N GLN A 76 18.92 -31.62 -5.43
CA GLN A 76 19.48 -30.72 -4.40
C GLN A 76 19.15 -31.17 -2.97
N TYR A 77 17.99 -31.81 -2.77
CA TYR A 77 17.59 -32.37 -1.47
C TYR A 77 17.90 -33.87 -1.33
N GLY A 78 18.68 -34.44 -2.26
CA GLY A 78 19.06 -35.85 -2.23
C GLY A 78 17.91 -36.80 -2.53
N GLY A 79 17.02 -36.43 -3.45
CA GLY A 79 15.93 -37.30 -3.90
C GLY A 79 15.57 -37.10 -5.37
N ARG A 80 14.41 -37.60 -5.78
CA ARG A 80 13.95 -37.63 -7.17
C ARG A 80 12.51 -37.16 -7.28
N CYS A 81 12.20 -36.46 -8.37
CA CYS A 81 10.83 -36.20 -8.78
C CYS A 81 10.40 -37.33 -9.73
N LEU A 82 9.38 -38.10 -9.34
CA LEU A 82 8.88 -39.26 -10.08
C LEU A 82 7.77 -38.90 -11.07
N SER A 83 7.26 -37.67 -11.04
CA SER A 83 6.26 -37.25 -12.01
C SER A 83 6.82 -37.29 -13.44
N PRO A 84 6.14 -37.94 -14.40
CA PRO A 84 6.64 -38.09 -15.77
C PRO A 84 6.60 -36.77 -16.55
N THR A 85 5.70 -35.85 -16.19
CA THR A 85 5.51 -34.56 -16.84
C THR A 85 5.33 -33.45 -15.80
N PHE A 86 5.56 -32.20 -16.22
CA PHE A 86 5.38 -31.04 -15.36
C PHE A 86 3.89 -30.65 -15.26
N LEU A 87 3.25 -31.03 -14.15
CA LEU A 87 1.83 -30.73 -13.87
C LEU A 87 1.52 -29.27 -13.49
N GLY A 88 2.52 -28.39 -13.34
CA GLY A 88 2.34 -26.98 -12.94
C GLY A 88 2.60 -26.68 -11.45
N MET A 89 3.04 -25.44 -11.13
CA MET A 89 3.48 -25.04 -9.77
C MET A 89 2.42 -25.16 -8.65
N GLY A 90 1.13 -25.15 -9.01
CA GLY A 90 0.01 -25.28 -8.06
C GLY A 90 -0.58 -26.69 -7.99
N LYS A 91 -0.01 -27.66 -8.72
CA LYS A 91 -0.43 -29.06 -8.72
C LYS A 91 0.59 -29.91 -7.96
N LYS A 92 0.12 -31.04 -7.43
CA LYS A 92 0.98 -31.96 -6.67
C LYS A 92 1.81 -32.79 -7.64
N HIS A 93 3.10 -32.91 -7.36
CA HIS A 93 4.01 -33.84 -8.01
C HIS A 93 4.36 -34.97 -7.04
N LEU A 94 4.77 -36.11 -7.59
CA LEU A 94 5.22 -37.26 -6.83
C LEU A 94 6.73 -37.16 -6.62
N TRP A 95 7.16 -37.24 -5.37
CA TRP A 95 8.55 -37.09 -4.96
C TRP A 95 9.02 -38.35 -4.23
N GLU A 96 10.31 -38.62 -4.29
CA GLU A 96 10.98 -39.72 -3.60
C GLU A 96 12.27 -39.20 -2.93
N CYS A 97 12.54 -39.58 -1.69
CA CYS A 97 13.79 -39.22 -1.01
C CYS A 97 14.85 -40.32 -1.16
N ALA A 98 16.10 -40.05 -0.77
CA ALA A 98 17.18 -41.05 -0.72
C ALA A 98 16.81 -42.35 0.02
N GLU A 99 15.99 -42.27 1.06
CA GLU A 99 15.53 -43.43 1.85
C GLU A 99 14.35 -44.19 1.19
N GLY A 100 13.95 -43.82 -0.03
CA GLY A 100 12.88 -44.51 -0.79
C GLY A 100 11.44 -44.13 -0.43
N HIS A 101 11.22 -43.22 0.54
CA HIS A 101 9.87 -42.73 0.85
C HIS A 101 9.29 -41.90 -0.29
N LYS A 102 8.03 -42.17 -0.65
CA LYS A 102 7.31 -41.49 -1.73
C LYS A 102 6.16 -40.65 -1.20
N TRP A 103 6.02 -39.41 -1.66
CA TRP A 103 4.93 -38.53 -1.24
C TRP A 103 4.50 -37.54 -2.32
N GLU A 104 3.27 -37.04 -2.22
CA GLU A 104 2.74 -36.02 -3.11
C GLU A 104 2.78 -34.62 -2.48
N ALA A 105 3.38 -33.65 -3.17
CA ALA A 105 3.45 -32.27 -2.72
C ALA A 105 3.56 -31.28 -3.88
N ILE A 106 3.09 -30.05 -3.67
CA ILE A 106 3.31 -28.97 -4.65
C ILE A 106 4.76 -28.45 -4.57
N PRO A 107 5.39 -28.05 -5.69
CA PRO A 107 6.78 -27.59 -5.69
C PRO A 107 7.08 -26.40 -4.77
N GLN A 108 6.10 -25.54 -4.51
CA GLN A 108 6.27 -24.40 -3.62
C GLN A 108 6.49 -24.83 -2.16
N ASN A 109 5.77 -25.86 -1.70
CA ASN A 109 5.87 -26.38 -0.33
C ASN A 109 7.24 -27.01 -0.05
N ILE A 110 7.84 -27.64 -1.07
CA ILE A 110 9.20 -28.18 -1.00
C ILE A 110 10.23 -27.08 -0.70
N LYS A 111 10.04 -25.87 -1.27
CA LYS A 111 10.96 -24.73 -1.10
C LYS A 111 10.78 -23.97 0.21
N THR A 112 9.55 -23.84 0.70
CA THR A 112 9.22 -22.90 1.79
C THR A 112 9.11 -23.54 3.17
N LEU A 113 8.73 -24.82 3.27
CA LEU A 113 8.43 -25.45 4.57
C LEU A 113 9.63 -26.10 5.27
N GLY A 114 10.81 -26.11 4.64
CA GLY A 114 12.06 -26.58 5.27
C GLY A 114 12.11 -28.06 5.66
N ARG A 115 11.07 -28.85 5.32
CA ARG A 115 11.00 -30.31 5.53
C ARG A 115 10.86 -31.00 4.18
N TRP A 116 11.97 -31.59 3.71
CA TRP A 116 12.05 -32.28 2.42
C TRP A 116 11.12 -33.50 2.35
N CYS A 117 11.32 -34.48 3.24
CA CYS A 117 10.53 -35.71 3.31
C CYS A 117 9.74 -35.78 4.63
N PRO A 118 8.41 -35.99 4.61
CA PRO A 118 7.59 -36.09 5.81
C PRO A 118 8.02 -37.21 6.75
N ASP A 119 8.37 -38.38 6.21
CA ASP A 119 8.69 -39.57 7.01
C ASP A 119 10.10 -39.49 7.59
N CYS A 120 11.10 -39.06 6.79
CA CYS A 120 12.43 -38.77 7.31
C CYS A 120 12.41 -37.62 8.33
N GLY A 121 11.55 -36.62 8.11
CA GLY A 121 11.32 -35.53 9.06
C GLY A 121 10.74 -36.01 10.39
N ARG A 122 9.76 -36.91 10.34
CA ARG A 122 9.17 -37.55 11.53
C ARG A 122 10.19 -38.44 12.26
N ALA A 123 10.90 -39.30 11.54
CA ALA A 123 11.92 -40.17 12.12
C ALA A 123 13.06 -39.39 12.80
N LYS A 124 13.50 -38.27 12.22
CA LYS A 124 14.46 -37.35 12.86
C LYS A 124 13.88 -36.68 14.11
N SER A 125 12.60 -36.30 14.10
CA SER A 125 11.95 -35.72 15.28
C SER A 125 11.71 -36.73 16.41
N ASP A 126 11.43 -38.00 16.08
CA ASP A 126 11.26 -39.05 17.09
C ASP A 126 12.60 -39.47 17.72
N LYS A 127 13.69 -39.50 16.95
CA LYS A 127 15.05 -39.71 17.50
C LYS A 127 15.51 -38.58 18.43
N ASN A 128 15.03 -37.35 18.23
CA ASN A 128 15.34 -36.18 19.07
C ASN A 128 14.33 -35.93 20.21
N ARG A 129 13.33 -36.78 20.37
CA ARG A 129 12.34 -36.64 21.44
C ARG A 129 12.92 -37.15 22.75
N ARG A 130 13.43 -36.24 23.58
CA ARG A 130 13.83 -36.54 24.97
C ARG A 130 12.65 -37.20 25.68
N ARG A 131 12.80 -38.46 26.08
CA ARG A 131 11.82 -39.17 26.91
C ARG A 131 12.05 -38.70 28.34
N TYR A 132 11.07 -37.97 28.87
CA TYR A 132 11.08 -37.59 30.27
C TYR A 132 10.78 -38.81 31.13
N THR A 133 11.46 -38.95 32.25
CA THR A 133 11.21 -39.99 33.25
C THR A 133 10.40 -39.42 34.43
N LEU A 134 9.90 -40.30 35.31
CA LEU A 134 9.31 -39.85 36.57
C LEU A 134 10.34 -39.10 37.44
N GLU A 135 11.60 -39.52 37.39
CA GLU A 135 12.71 -38.87 38.08
C GLU A 135 12.93 -37.43 37.58
N ASP A 136 12.78 -37.16 36.28
CA ASP A 136 12.81 -35.79 35.74
C ASP A 136 11.70 -34.92 36.34
N MET A 137 10.52 -35.51 36.60
CA MET A 137 9.39 -34.78 37.20
C MET A 137 9.64 -34.51 38.69
N GLN A 138 10.25 -35.46 39.41
CA GLN A 138 10.65 -35.28 40.80
C GLN A 138 11.72 -34.21 40.94
N ASN A 139 12.74 -34.22 40.06
CA ASN A 139 13.77 -33.19 40.00
C ASN A 139 13.20 -31.80 39.68
N LEU A 140 12.22 -31.73 38.76
CA LEU A 140 11.51 -30.48 38.44
C LEU A 140 10.75 -29.92 39.66
N ALA A 141 10.18 -30.80 40.48
CA ALA A 141 9.52 -30.40 41.70
C ALA A 141 10.51 -29.89 42.76
N GLN A 142 11.62 -30.60 42.95
CA GLN A 142 12.69 -30.21 43.88
C GLN A 142 13.31 -28.86 43.53
N LEU A 143 13.52 -28.57 42.23
CA LEU A 143 14.03 -27.28 41.76
C LEU A 143 13.12 -26.11 42.15
N ARG A 144 11.82 -26.35 42.29
CA ARG A 144 10.82 -25.37 42.72
C ARG A 144 10.49 -25.50 44.22
N SER A 145 11.37 -26.16 44.98
CA SER A 145 11.25 -26.39 46.42
C SER A 145 9.93 -27.08 46.78
N GLY A 146 9.55 -28.10 46.03
CA GLY A 146 8.38 -28.93 46.30
C GLY A 146 8.59 -30.39 45.92
N LEU A 147 7.51 -31.16 45.92
CA LEU A 147 7.51 -32.62 45.72
C LEU A 147 6.55 -33.02 44.60
N CYS A 148 6.92 -34.02 43.81
CA CYS A 148 6.01 -34.74 42.92
C CYS A 148 5.51 -35.97 43.68
N LEU A 149 4.21 -36.02 43.99
CA LEU A 149 3.60 -37.10 44.78
C LEU A 149 3.11 -38.26 43.90
N SER A 150 3.08 -38.09 42.58
CA SER A 150 2.71 -39.17 41.66
C SER A 150 3.79 -40.25 41.63
N SER A 151 3.38 -41.51 41.81
CA SER A 151 4.26 -42.69 41.74
C SER A 151 4.44 -43.24 40.32
N HIS A 152 3.68 -42.73 39.34
CA HIS A 152 3.73 -43.19 37.96
C HIS A 152 3.67 -42.01 36.98
N PHE A 153 4.51 -42.05 35.94
CA PHE A 153 4.56 -41.06 34.87
C PHE A 153 4.36 -41.71 33.52
N GLU A 154 3.21 -41.44 32.89
CA GLU A 154 2.90 -41.94 31.55
C GLU A 154 3.35 -40.98 30.45
N SER A 155 3.01 -39.69 30.55
CA SER A 155 3.32 -38.69 29.53
C SER A 155 3.20 -37.26 30.03
N VAL A 156 3.84 -36.32 29.32
CA VAL A 156 3.84 -34.87 29.65
C VAL A 156 2.48 -34.17 29.52
N VAL A 157 1.49 -34.86 28.94
CA VAL A 157 0.12 -34.33 28.78
C VAL A 157 -0.82 -34.81 29.89
N LYS A 158 -0.50 -35.89 30.59
CA LYS A 158 -1.26 -36.34 31.76
C LYS A 158 -0.90 -35.50 32.99
N LYS A 159 -1.89 -35.30 33.86
CA LYS A 159 -1.71 -34.56 35.11
C LYS A 159 -0.94 -35.43 36.11
N LEU A 160 -0.03 -34.80 36.85
CA LEU A 160 0.61 -35.36 38.03
C LEU A 160 0.18 -34.55 39.26
N THR A 161 0.36 -35.14 40.43
CA THR A 161 0.10 -34.53 41.72
C THR A 161 1.38 -33.91 42.26
N TRP A 162 1.31 -32.62 42.60
CA TRP A 162 2.44 -31.81 43.05
C TRP A 162 2.16 -31.22 44.42
N GLN A 163 3.21 -30.99 45.20
CA GLN A 163 3.17 -30.32 46.48
C GLN A 163 4.22 -29.20 46.51
N CYS A 164 3.89 -28.01 47.02
CA CYS A 164 4.87 -26.91 47.17
C CYS A 164 5.50 -26.90 48.58
N ALA A 165 6.53 -26.06 48.79
CA ALA A 165 7.14 -25.82 50.09
C ALA A 165 6.13 -25.52 51.22
N GLU A 166 5.08 -24.74 50.93
CA GLU A 166 4.01 -24.39 51.87
C GLU A 166 3.02 -25.54 52.15
N GLY A 167 3.28 -26.75 51.62
CA GLY A 167 2.46 -27.94 51.84
C GLY A 167 1.21 -28.07 50.98
N HIS A 168 0.86 -27.09 50.14
CA HIS A 168 -0.31 -27.18 49.25
C HIS A 168 -0.15 -28.25 48.18
N ILE A 169 -1.19 -29.07 48.00
CA ILE A 169 -1.25 -30.14 47.00
C ILE A 169 -2.19 -29.74 45.85
N TRP A 170 -1.78 -29.98 44.60
CA TRP A 170 -2.61 -29.76 43.41
C TRP A 170 -2.23 -30.68 42.24
N GLU A 171 -3.15 -30.81 41.29
CA GLU A 171 -2.91 -31.54 40.03
C GLU A 171 -2.59 -30.59 38.88
N ALA A 172 -1.51 -30.86 38.15
CA ALA A 172 -1.12 -30.11 36.96
C ALA A 172 -0.32 -30.97 35.98
N THR A 173 -0.33 -30.59 34.70
CA THR A 173 0.53 -31.25 33.70
C THR A 173 1.98 -30.78 33.83
N PRO A 174 2.97 -31.64 33.57
CA PRO A 174 4.39 -31.26 33.57
C PRO A 174 4.70 -30.07 32.66
N HIS A 175 3.99 -29.93 31.55
CA HIS A 175 4.15 -28.80 30.65
C HIS A 175 3.82 -27.46 31.33
N ASN A 176 2.73 -27.40 32.10
CA ASN A 176 2.34 -26.20 32.85
C ASN A 176 3.37 -25.86 33.95
N ILE A 177 3.88 -26.90 34.64
CA ILE A 177 4.92 -26.76 35.64
C ILE A 177 6.23 -26.21 35.06
N LYS A 178 6.60 -26.66 33.86
CA LYS A 178 7.79 -26.19 33.15
C LYS A 178 7.67 -24.74 32.66
N ASN A 179 6.47 -24.31 32.25
CA ASN A 179 6.20 -22.97 31.71
C ASN A 179 5.73 -21.98 32.80
N ASP A 180 6.44 -21.95 33.93
CA ASP A 180 6.25 -21.01 35.05
C ASP A 180 4.93 -21.07 35.84
N GLY A 181 4.07 -22.08 35.61
CA GLY A 181 2.90 -22.34 36.43
C GLY A 181 3.22 -23.26 37.61
N TRP A 182 3.26 -22.76 38.85
CA TRP A 182 3.57 -23.58 40.05
C TRP A 182 2.33 -23.83 40.93
N CYS A 183 2.35 -23.40 42.19
CA CYS A 183 1.23 -23.56 43.12
C CYS A 183 0.16 -22.46 42.90
N PRO A 184 -1.09 -22.82 42.58
CA PRO A 184 -2.18 -21.84 42.41
C PRO A 184 -2.49 -21.05 43.68
N LYS A 185 -2.46 -21.70 44.85
CA LYS A 185 -2.75 -21.06 46.14
C LYS A 185 -1.68 -20.03 46.51
N CYS A 186 -0.39 -20.38 46.39
CA CYS A 186 0.70 -19.41 46.61
C CYS A 186 0.67 -18.28 45.59
N ALA A 187 0.40 -18.58 44.31
CA ALA A 187 0.26 -17.56 43.28
C ALA A 187 -0.91 -16.59 43.56
N GLN A 188 -2.02 -17.09 44.11
CA GLN A 188 -3.16 -16.26 44.51
C GLN A 188 -2.81 -15.35 45.70
N LYS A 189 -2.08 -15.85 46.71
CA LYS A 189 -1.58 -15.05 47.84
C LYS A 189 -0.69 -13.90 47.36
N ILE A 190 0.30 -14.19 46.51
CA ILE A 190 1.21 -13.19 45.91
C ILE A 190 0.43 -12.17 45.06
N ARG A 191 -0.56 -12.61 44.28
CA ARG A 191 -1.42 -11.70 43.50
C ARG A 191 -2.27 -10.80 44.38
N GLY A 192 -2.77 -11.31 45.51
CA GLY A 192 -3.50 -10.54 46.52
C GLY A 192 -2.64 -9.47 47.18
N GLU A 193 -1.40 -9.79 47.52
CA GLU A 193 -0.42 -8.85 48.08
C GLU A 193 -0.06 -7.75 47.08
N LYS A 194 0.18 -8.08 45.80
CA LYS A 194 0.43 -7.08 44.74
C LYS A 194 -0.75 -6.12 44.56
N ARG A 195 -2.00 -6.60 44.63
CA ARG A 195 -3.21 -5.76 44.50
C ARG A 195 -3.33 -4.71 45.62
N LYS A 196 -2.83 -4.98 46.82
CA LYS A 196 -2.81 -4.01 47.94
C LYS A 196 -1.84 -2.84 47.75
N THR A 197 -0.98 -2.87 46.72
CA THR A 197 0.06 -1.84 46.53
C THR A 197 -0.35 -0.70 45.59
N HIS A 198 -1.53 -0.72 44.98
CA HIS A 198 -2.00 0.39 44.16
C HIS A 198 -2.62 1.44 45.08
N THR A 199 -1.95 2.59 45.19
CA THR A 199 -2.38 3.73 46.01
C THR A 199 -2.59 4.95 45.13
N ILE A 200 -3.30 5.97 45.65
CA ILE A 200 -3.56 7.20 44.89
C ILE A 200 -2.27 7.94 44.55
N GLU A 201 -1.26 7.90 45.43
CA GLU A 201 0.04 8.55 45.21
C GLU A 201 0.75 7.95 43.98
N LYS A 202 0.64 6.63 43.77
CA LYS A 202 1.19 5.99 42.56
C LYS A 202 0.49 6.47 41.28
N MET A 203 -0.81 6.71 41.33
CA MET A 203 -1.57 7.24 40.19
C MET A 203 -1.15 8.67 39.87
N GLN A 204 -0.96 9.50 40.91
CA GLN A 204 -0.48 10.88 40.78
C GLN A 204 0.93 10.93 40.20
N VAL A 205 1.87 10.13 40.71
CA VAL A 205 3.25 10.03 40.18
C VAL A 205 3.25 9.56 38.72
N PHE A 206 2.41 8.57 38.37
CA PHE A 206 2.28 8.14 36.98
C PHE A 206 1.79 9.27 36.08
N ALA A 207 0.76 10.01 36.51
CA ALA A 207 0.25 11.14 35.74
C ALA A 207 1.33 12.20 35.51
N THR A 208 2.11 12.53 36.56
CA THR A 208 3.24 13.46 36.46
C THR A 208 4.30 12.96 35.48
N SER A 209 4.60 11.66 35.46
CA SER A 209 5.56 11.09 34.49
C SER A 209 5.13 11.22 33.03
N LYS A 210 3.83 11.37 32.77
CA LYS A 210 3.23 11.61 31.45
C LYS A 210 3.03 13.11 31.14
N GLY A 211 3.56 14.00 31.98
CA GLY A 211 3.40 15.44 31.85
C GLY A 211 1.99 15.92 32.21
N GLY A 212 1.22 15.13 32.96
CA GLY A 212 -0.14 15.47 33.39
C GLY A 212 -0.35 15.32 34.89
N ARG A 213 -1.62 15.27 35.32
CA ARG A 213 -2.03 15.20 36.73
C ARG A 213 -3.21 14.24 36.90
N CYS A 214 -3.26 13.52 38.02
CA CYS A 214 -4.46 12.83 38.48
C CYS A 214 -5.15 13.75 39.48
N LEU A 215 -6.38 14.18 39.17
CA LEU A 215 -7.16 15.13 39.99
C LEU A 215 -7.95 14.43 41.10
N SER A 216 -8.19 13.13 40.96
CA SER A 216 -8.83 12.33 42.01
C SER A 216 -8.00 12.28 43.28
N GLN A 217 -8.68 12.40 44.42
CA GLN A 217 -8.07 12.33 45.76
C GLN A 217 -8.22 10.95 46.41
N VAL A 218 -9.14 10.12 45.92
CA VAL A 218 -9.44 8.81 46.48
C VAL A 218 -9.23 7.73 45.42
N PHE A 219 -8.50 6.67 45.79
CA PHE A 219 -8.33 5.48 44.96
C PHE A 219 -9.05 4.30 45.62
N ILE A 220 -10.14 3.85 45.00
CA ILE A 220 -10.92 2.71 45.50
C ILE A 220 -10.34 1.40 44.95
N ASN A 221 -10.25 1.29 43.62
CA ASN A 221 -9.65 0.14 42.95
C ASN A 221 -9.24 0.50 41.50
N VAL A 222 -8.57 -0.42 40.79
CA VAL A 222 -8.05 -0.19 39.43
C VAL A 222 -9.12 -0.08 38.34
N LYS A 223 -10.36 -0.46 38.63
CA LYS A 223 -11.51 -0.46 37.70
C LYS A 223 -12.40 0.77 37.85
N GLU A 224 -12.40 1.41 39.03
CA GLU A 224 -13.09 2.69 39.22
C GLU A 224 -12.46 3.81 38.41
N SER A 225 -13.30 4.74 37.99
CA SER A 225 -12.90 5.90 37.21
C SER A 225 -12.12 6.90 38.08
N LEU A 226 -11.00 7.39 37.55
CA LEU A 226 -10.25 8.51 38.10
C LEU A 226 -10.29 9.66 37.09
N LEU A 227 -10.20 10.89 37.59
CA LEU A 227 -10.13 12.09 36.79
C LEU A 227 -8.67 12.43 36.51
N TRP A 228 -8.33 12.52 35.23
CA TRP A 228 -6.97 12.79 34.74
C TRP A 228 -6.93 14.12 33.97
N GLN A 229 -5.74 14.73 33.92
CA GLN A 229 -5.45 15.92 33.14
C GLN A 229 -4.12 15.75 32.39
N CYS A 230 -4.04 16.15 31.11
CA CYS A 230 -2.79 16.12 30.34
C CYS A 230 -2.02 17.45 30.39
N ALA A 231 -0.82 17.48 29.80
CA ALA A 231 0.00 18.69 29.66
C ALA A 231 -0.75 19.85 28.96
N GLU A 232 -1.54 19.54 27.94
CA GLU A 232 -2.37 20.50 27.19
C GLU A 232 -3.65 20.94 27.95
N GLY A 233 -3.85 20.48 29.19
CA GLY A 233 -4.97 20.89 30.04
C GLY A 233 -6.27 20.11 29.88
N HIS A 234 -6.42 19.23 28.88
CA HIS A 234 -7.60 18.38 28.71
C HIS A 234 -7.84 17.47 29.92
N GLN A 235 -9.08 17.40 30.38
CA GLN A 235 -9.50 16.57 31.51
C GLN A 235 -10.41 15.43 31.03
N TRP A 236 -10.17 14.21 31.51
CA TRP A 236 -11.00 13.06 31.16
C TRP A 236 -11.08 12.04 32.31
N GLU A 237 -12.14 11.24 32.25
CA GLU A 237 -12.39 10.13 33.17
C GLU A 237 -11.91 8.81 32.58
N ALA A 238 -11.08 8.09 33.33
CA ALA A 238 -10.63 6.75 32.95
C ALA A 238 -10.17 5.96 34.18
N ASN A 239 -10.30 4.64 34.14
CA ASN A 239 -9.77 3.79 35.20
C ASN A 239 -8.25 3.58 35.09
N ALA A 240 -7.62 3.31 36.23
CA ALA A 240 -6.17 3.17 36.33
C ALA A 240 -5.59 2.02 35.49
N ASP A 241 -6.33 0.91 35.34
CA ASP A 241 -5.88 -0.26 34.56
C ASP A 241 -5.69 0.08 33.07
N ASN A 242 -6.65 0.79 32.48
CA ASN A 242 -6.60 1.21 31.09
C ASN A 242 -5.46 2.23 30.83
N ILE A 243 -5.18 3.08 31.81
CA ILE A 243 -4.16 4.13 31.71
C ILE A 243 -2.75 3.55 31.90
N ILE A 244 -2.54 2.69 32.90
CA ILE A 244 -1.22 2.14 33.23
C ILE A 244 -0.85 0.97 32.31
N ASN A 245 -1.75 0.00 32.16
CA ASN A 245 -1.46 -1.23 31.41
C ASN A 245 -1.92 -1.13 29.94
N GLY A 246 -2.98 -0.36 29.67
CA GLY A 246 -3.58 -0.26 28.34
C GLY A 246 -2.88 0.71 27.37
N GLY A 247 -1.89 1.49 27.82
CA GLY A 247 -1.11 2.39 26.98
C GLY A 247 -1.88 3.60 26.42
N LYS A 248 -3.10 3.86 26.91
CA LYS A 248 -3.94 5.00 26.52
C LYS A 248 -3.75 6.15 27.51
N TRP A 249 -3.66 7.38 27.02
CA TRP A 249 -3.50 8.58 27.85
C TRP A 249 -4.66 9.55 27.62
N CYS A 250 -4.40 10.67 26.94
CA CYS A 250 -5.40 11.70 26.67
C CYS A 250 -6.15 11.41 25.35
N PRO A 251 -7.49 11.31 25.36
CA PRO A 251 -8.28 11.08 24.14
C PRO A 251 -8.24 12.28 23.19
N ASP A 252 -8.25 13.51 23.69
CA ASP A 252 -8.14 14.74 22.89
C ASP A 252 -6.81 14.79 22.12
N CYS A 253 -5.69 14.62 22.83
CA CYS A 253 -4.35 14.62 22.21
C CYS A 253 -4.16 13.46 21.23
N ALA A 254 -4.86 12.34 21.44
CA ALA A 254 -4.85 11.19 20.54
C ALA A 254 -5.86 11.32 19.39
N GLY A 255 -6.69 12.37 19.34
CA GLY A 255 -7.71 12.58 18.31
C GLY A 255 -8.92 11.64 18.40
N ASN A 256 -9.18 11.07 19.58
CA ASN A 256 -10.21 10.05 19.83
C ASN A 256 -11.54 10.60 20.37
N ASN A 257 -11.72 11.92 20.43
CA ASN A 257 -12.96 12.51 20.89
C ASN A 257 -14.12 12.25 19.93
N LYS A 258 -15.31 12.10 20.51
CA LYS A 258 -16.57 12.12 19.76
C LYS A 258 -16.73 13.53 19.18
N LYS A 259 -16.65 13.63 17.85
CA LYS A 259 -16.91 14.90 17.14
C LYS A 259 -18.37 15.33 17.37
N THR A 260 -18.64 16.63 17.36
CA THR A 260 -20.00 17.16 17.53
C THR A 260 -20.62 17.60 16.19
N ILE A 261 -21.88 18.04 16.19
CA ILE A 261 -22.49 18.62 14.98
C ILE A 261 -21.83 19.95 14.62
N GLU A 262 -21.38 20.73 15.60
CA GLU A 262 -20.65 21.98 15.41
C GLU A 262 -19.30 21.73 14.73
N ASP A 263 -18.61 20.63 15.07
CA ASP A 263 -17.39 20.22 14.37
C ASP A 263 -17.67 19.91 12.89
N MET A 264 -18.82 19.29 12.58
CA MET A 264 -19.22 19.00 11.19
C MET A 264 -19.59 20.27 10.43
N GLN A 265 -20.26 21.22 11.09
CA GLN A 265 -20.61 22.51 10.51
C GLN A 265 -19.36 23.36 10.24
N ARG A 266 -18.40 23.38 11.18
CA ARG A 266 -17.10 24.05 11.01
C ARG A 266 -16.31 23.43 9.86
N LEU A 267 -16.21 22.11 9.82
CA LEU A 267 -15.55 21.38 8.72
C LEU A 267 -16.20 21.71 7.37
N ALA A 268 -17.52 21.88 7.33
CA ALA A 268 -18.19 22.27 6.11
C ALA A 268 -17.85 23.69 5.68
N ALA A 269 -17.81 24.62 6.62
CA ALA A 269 -17.44 26.02 6.37
C ALA A 269 -16.00 26.16 5.88
N GLU A 270 -15.05 25.42 6.47
CA GLU A 270 -13.65 25.36 6.02
C GLU A 270 -13.51 24.91 4.56
N ARG A 271 -14.44 24.08 4.09
CA ARG A 271 -14.50 23.60 2.68
C ARG A 271 -15.40 24.45 1.78
N GLY A 272 -15.79 25.63 2.25
CA GLY A 272 -16.61 26.58 1.50
C GLY A 272 -18.07 26.19 1.34
N GLY A 273 -18.56 25.20 2.11
CA GLY A 273 -19.96 24.77 2.11
C GLY A 273 -20.62 24.85 3.48
N LYS A 274 -21.73 24.12 3.66
CA LYS A 274 -22.54 24.09 4.88
C LYS A 274 -22.96 22.66 5.22
N CYS A 275 -22.94 22.32 6.50
CA CYS A 275 -23.67 21.15 7.00
C CYS A 275 -25.07 21.61 7.37
N LEU A 276 -26.09 21.15 6.65
CA LEU A 276 -27.50 21.52 6.88
C LEU A 276 -28.15 20.69 7.99
N SER A 277 -27.51 19.59 8.39
CA SER A 277 -27.98 18.79 9.51
C SER A 277 -27.77 19.51 10.84
N THR A 278 -28.75 19.35 11.74
CA THR A 278 -28.73 19.90 13.10
C THR A 278 -28.48 18.85 14.17
N ILE A 279 -28.52 17.55 13.82
CA ILE A 279 -28.36 16.43 14.76
C ILE A 279 -27.22 15.53 14.29
N TYR A 280 -26.28 15.23 15.19
CA TYR A 280 -25.19 14.27 14.98
C TYR A 280 -25.29 13.13 16.00
N GLN A 281 -25.67 11.93 15.54
CA GLN A 281 -25.81 10.73 16.37
C GLN A 281 -24.63 9.76 16.24
N GLY A 282 -23.62 10.09 15.43
CA GLY A 282 -22.39 9.32 15.29
C GLY A 282 -21.82 9.30 13.87
N THR A 283 -20.73 8.55 13.69
CA THR A 283 -19.98 8.50 12.42
C THR A 283 -20.70 7.77 11.29
N ASN A 284 -21.72 6.98 11.60
CA ASN A 284 -22.46 6.15 10.64
C ASN A 284 -23.81 6.76 10.23
N THR A 285 -24.25 7.86 10.83
CA THR A 285 -25.48 8.55 10.43
C THR A 285 -25.19 9.51 9.29
N LYS A 286 -25.99 9.45 8.22
CA LYS A 286 -25.86 10.37 7.09
C LYS A 286 -26.25 11.78 7.52
N LEU A 287 -25.40 12.75 7.23
CA LEU A 287 -25.71 14.17 7.35
C LEU A 287 -25.98 14.76 5.96
N LEU A 288 -26.74 15.85 5.92
CA LEU A 288 -27.03 16.64 4.72
C LEU A 288 -26.00 17.78 4.60
N TRP A 289 -25.36 17.86 3.45
CA TRP A 289 -24.29 18.80 3.15
C TRP A 289 -24.67 19.64 1.93
N GLU A 290 -24.18 20.88 1.89
CA GLU A 290 -24.28 21.81 0.77
C GLU A 290 -22.87 22.31 0.44
N CYS A 291 -22.45 22.28 -0.84
CA CYS A 291 -21.11 22.76 -1.21
C CYS A 291 -21.14 24.25 -1.57
N GLN A 292 -19.95 24.81 -1.82
CA GLN A 292 -19.79 26.18 -2.31
C GLN A 292 -20.61 26.44 -3.58
N GLU A 293 -20.79 25.45 -4.42
CA GLU A 293 -21.55 25.57 -5.66
C GLU A 293 -23.07 25.45 -5.48
N GLY A 294 -23.55 25.16 -4.26
CA GLY A 294 -24.97 25.03 -3.93
C GLY A 294 -25.56 23.63 -4.07
N HIS A 295 -24.77 22.63 -4.53
CA HIS A 295 -25.22 21.24 -4.60
C HIS A 295 -25.46 20.68 -3.21
N ARG A 296 -26.54 19.90 -3.05
CA ARG A 296 -26.94 19.28 -1.79
C ARG A 296 -26.86 17.76 -1.88
N TRP A 297 -26.19 17.12 -0.92
CA TRP A 297 -26.07 15.66 -0.89
C TRP A 297 -26.05 15.11 0.54
N GLN A 298 -26.42 13.83 0.69
CA GLN A 298 -26.38 13.13 1.97
C GLN A 298 -25.23 12.13 2.00
N THR A 299 -24.38 12.19 3.03
CA THR A 299 -23.30 11.21 3.22
C THR A 299 -22.88 11.10 4.68
N ILE A 300 -22.17 10.03 5.01
CA ILE A 300 -21.65 9.81 6.37
C ILE A 300 -20.43 10.72 6.65
N PRO A 301 -20.31 11.28 7.87
CA PRO A 301 -19.24 12.21 8.24
C PRO A 301 -17.81 11.68 8.08
N SER A 302 -17.62 10.37 8.23
CA SER A 302 -16.31 9.74 8.06
C SER A 302 -15.74 9.89 6.64
N ILE A 303 -16.60 9.96 5.61
CA ILE A 303 -16.20 10.22 4.22
C ILE A 303 -15.72 11.67 4.07
N ILE A 304 -16.45 12.61 4.68
CA ILE A 304 -16.09 14.02 4.63
C ILE A 304 -14.74 14.27 5.31
N VAL A 305 -14.53 13.68 6.50
CA VAL A 305 -13.26 13.78 7.23
C VAL A 305 -12.08 13.21 6.43
N ARG A 306 -12.29 12.13 5.65
CA ARG A 306 -11.26 11.47 4.83
C ARG A 306 -11.13 12.04 3.41
N GLU A 307 -11.36 13.35 3.25
CA GLU A 307 -11.21 14.12 1.99
C GLU A 307 -12.33 14.01 0.94
N GLY A 308 -13.40 13.23 1.15
CA GLY A 308 -14.58 13.27 0.28
C GLY A 308 -15.35 14.59 0.44
N TRP A 309 -15.88 15.18 -0.63
CA TRP A 309 -16.68 16.41 -0.54
C TRP A 309 -17.97 16.30 -1.35
N CYS A 310 -18.14 17.11 -2.40
CA CYS A 310 -19.33 17.14 -3.21
C CYS A 310 -19.21 16.15 -4.39
N PRO A 311 -20.12 15.17 -4.53
CA PRO A 311 -20.09 14.22 -5.63
C PRO A 311 -20.27 14.90 -6.99
N ASP A 312 -21.13 15.91 -7.07
CA ASP A 312 -21.40 16.65 -8.31
C ASP A 312 -20.20 17.52 -8.71
N CYS A 313 -19.55 18.20 -7.77
CA CYS A 313 -18.32 18.95 -8.08
C CYS A 313 -17.13 18.04 -8.38
N SER A 314 -17.11 16.81 -7.84
CA SER A 314 -16.09 15.81 -8.14
C SER A 314 -16.29 15.12 -9.50
N ALA A 315 -17.52 15.16 -10.04
CA ALA A 315 -17.79 14.72 -11.40
C ALA A 315 -17.21 15.74 -12.39
N GLY A 316 -16.59 15.24 -13.47
CA GLY A 316 -16.03 16.09 -14.50
C GLY A 316 -17.11 17.02 -15.09
N LEU A 317 -16.75 18.25 -15.45
CA LEU A 317 -17.70 19.18 -16.08
C LEU A 317 -18.37 18.58 -17.32
N GLY A 318 -17.64 17.77 -18.10
CA GLY A 318 -18.19 17.03 -19.23
C GLY A 318 -19.35 16.10 -18.86
N GLU A 319 -19.18 15.28 -17.81
CA GLU A 319 -20.25 14.39 -17.31
C GLU A 319 -21.50 15.17 -16.88
N ARG A 320 -21.31 16.31 -16.20
CA ARG A 320 -22.41 17.18 -15.75
C ARG A 320 -23.16 17.81 -16.92
N ILE A 321 -22.44 18.33 -17.91
CA ILE A 321 -23.04 18.89 -19.13
C ILE A 321 -23.82 17.80 -19.86
N CYS A 322 -23.21 16.62 -20.11
CA CYS A 322 -23.90 15.49 -20.72
C CYS A 322 -25.19 15.15 -20.00
N ARG A 323 -25.16 15.04 -18.66
CA ARG A 323 -26.35 14.73 -17.88
C ARG A 323 -27.47 15.75 -18.10
N ALA A 324 -27.16 17.03 -18.03
CA ALA A 324 -28.15 18.07 -18.19
C ALA A 324 -28.79 18.08 -19.58
N PHE A 325 -28.00 17.85 -20.64
CA PHE A 325 -28.52 17.67 -21.99
C PHE A 325 -29.49 16.48 -22.04
N PHE A 326 -29.12 15.32 -21.51
CA PHE A 326 -29.98 14.15 -21.53
C PHE A 326 -31.25 14.34 -20.68
N GLU A 327 -31.15 14.89 -19.47
CA GLU A 327 -32.31 15.08 -18.61
C GLU A 327 -33.31 16.10 -19.18
N GLN A 328 -32.83 17.21 -19.76
CA GLN A 328 -33.72 18.23 -20.33
C GLN A 328 -34.29 17.84 -21.70
N LEU A 329 -33.51 17.16 -22.55
CA LEU A 329 -33.98 16.71 -23.86
C LEU A 329 -35.04 15.61 -23.71
N PHE A 330 -34.81 14.64 -22.82
CA PHE A 330 -35.68 13.47 -22.68
C PHE A 330 -36.73 13.60 -21.59
N GLY A 331 -36.54 14.45 -20.57
CA GLY A 331 -37.46 14.60 -19.45
C GLY A 331 -37.43 13.43 -18.45
N TYR A 332 -36.37 12.63 -18.45
CA TYR A 332 -36.15 11.51 -17.52
C TYR A 332 -34.83 11.69 -16.77
N PRO A 333 -34.69 11.21 -15.53
CA PRO A 333 -33.45 11.28 -14.77
C PRO A 333 -32.37 10.35 -15.36
N PHE A 334 -31.12 10.82 -15.43
CA PHE A 334 -29.96 10.04 -15.89
C PHE A 334 -28.91 9.93 -14.78
N ASN A 335 -29.21 9.09 -13.78
CA ASN A 335 -28.36 8.93 -12.61
C ASN A 335 -27.10 8.11 -12.91
N LYS A 336 -25.96 8.49 -12.29
CA LYS A 336 -24.74 7.67 -12.28
C LYS A 336 -25.05 6.36 -11.58
N THR A 337 -24.89 5.24 -12.29
CA THR A 337 -25.33 3.94 -11.80
C THR A 337 -24.24 2.90 -11.98
N ARG A 338 -24.15 1.95 -11.05
CA ARG A 338 -23.28 0.76 -11.11
C ARG A 338 -24.15 -0.50 -11.19
N PRO A 339 -24.72 -0.84 -12.35
CA PRO A 339 -25.61 -1.98 -12.46
C PRO A 339 -24.90 -3.29 -12.09
N GLU A 340 -25.59 -4.22 -11.42
CA GLU A 340 -24.97 -5.46 -10.95
C GLU A 340 -24.41 -6.34 -12.07
N TRP A 341 -25.03 -6.26 -13.25
CA TRP A 341 -24.64 -6.95 -14.48
C TRP A 341 -23.43 -6.32 -15.17
N LEU A 342 -23.10 -5.07 -14.85
CA LEU A 342 -22.01 -4.36 -15.50
C LEU A 342 -20.69 -4.63 -14.78
N ARG A 343 -20.02 -5.73 -15.12
CA ARG A 343 -18.77 -6.17 -14.47
C ARG A 343 -17.59 -6.28 -15.42
N SER A 344 -16.42 -5.86 -14.93
CA SER A 344 -15.14 -6.05 -15.62
C SER A 344 -14.77 -7.53 -15.71
N ALA A 345 -13.76 -7.85 -16.52
CA ALA A 345 -13.23 -9.22 -16.62
C ALA A 345 -12.72 -9.76 -15.27
N ASP A 346 -12.27 -8.87 -14.39
CA ASP A 346 -11.76 -9.19 -13.04
C ASP A 346 -12.87 -9.25 -11.97
N GLY A 347 -14.14 -9.10 -12.36
CA GLY A 347 -15.30 -9.22 -11.45
C GLY A 347 -15.71 -7.92 -10.74
N HIS A 348 -14.98 -6.81 -10.93
CA HIS A 348 -15.32 -5.51 -10.36
C HIS A 348 -16.51 -4.86 -11.10
N GLN A 349 -17.46 -4.29 -10.35
CA GLN A 349 -18.57 -3.52 -10.94
C GLN A 349 -18.04 -2.24 -11.60
N MET A 350 -18.45 -2.03 -12.85
CA MET A 350 -18.20 -0.81 -13.61
C MET A 350 -19.41 0.13 -13.47
N GLU A 351 -19.22 1.38 -13.86
CA GLU A 351 -20.23 2.44 -13.78
C GLU A 351 -20.61 2.96 -15.16
N LEU A 352 -21.80 3.54 -15.25
CA LEU A 352 -22.30 4.36 -16.36
C LEU A 352 -22.47 5.79 -15.85
N ASP A 353 -21.99 6.78 -16.62
CA ASP A 353 -22.01 8.19 -16.20
C ASP A 353 -23.44 8.76 -16.09
N GLY A 354 -24.36 8.25 -16.91
CA GLY A 354 -25.80 8.44 -16.73
C GLY A 354 -26.59 7.31 -17.36
N TYR A 355 -27.59 6.80 -16.63
CA TYR A 355 -28.48 5.74 -17.09
C TYR A 355 -29.92 6.03 -16.69
N SER A 356 -30.83 5.94 -17.67
CA SER A 356 -32.27 5.98 -17.46
C SER A 356 -32.86 4.58 -17.69
N PRO A 357 -33.29 3.87 -16.62
CA PRO A 357 -33.94 2.56 -16.75
C PRO A 357 -35.22 2.60 -17.58
N SER A 358 -36.00 3.69 -17.47
CA SER A 358 -37.27 3.86 -18.18
C SER A 358 -37.09 3.92 -19.69
N LEU A 359 -36.02 4.57 -20.15
CA LEU A 359 -35.69 4.69 -21.58
C LEU A 359 -34.77 3.58 -22.08
N LYS A 360 -34.23 2.74 -21.18
CA LYS A 360 -33.12 1.82 -21.45
C LYS A 360 -31.97 2.51 -22.21
N LEU A 361 -31.69 3.77 -21.85
CA LEU A 361 -30.72 4.63 -22.50
C LEU A 361 -29.64 5.04 -21.50
N ALA A 362 -28.38 4.91 -21.89
CA ALA A 362 -27.22 5.30 -21.10
C ALA A 362 -26.27 6.18 -21.92
N PHE A 363 -25.51 7.03 -21.24
CA PHE A 363 -24.38 7.74 -21.83
C PHE A 363 -23.09 7.53 -21.04
N GLU A 364 -21.97 7.66 -21.74
CA GLU A 364 -20.62 7.68 -21.17
C GLU A 364 -19.86 8.91 -21.72
N HIS A 365 -19.27 9.71 -20.84
CA HIS A 365 -18.43 10.85 -21.23
C HIS A 365 -16.96 10.42 -21.34
N GLN A 366 -16.41 10.50 -22.55
CA GLN A 366 -15.05 10.05 -22.84
C GLN A 366 -14.06 11.20 -22.69
N GLY A 367 -13.16 11.12 -21.72
CA GLY A 367 -12.07 12.09 -21.54
C GLY A 367 -11.01 12.04 -22.67
N LEU A 368 -10.18 13.09 -22.78
CA LEU A 368 -9.06 13.21 -23.75
C LEU A 368 -8.12 11.99 -23.82
N GLN A 369 -8.03 11.25 -22.72
CA GLN A 369 -7.29 10.00 -22.56
C GLN A 369 -7.75 8.85 -23.47
N HIS A 370 -8.91 8.96 -24.14
CA HIS A 370 -9.34 8.04 -25.20
C HIS A 370 -8.86 8.43 -26.61
N TYR A 371 -8.41 9.68 -26.80
CA TYR A 371 -8.11 10.25 -28.13
C TYR A 371 -6.61 10.61 -28.35
N LYS A 372 -5.82 10.83 -27.28
CA LYS A 372 -4.37 11.12 -27.40
C LYS A 372 -3.53 10.34 -26.39
N HIS A 373 -2.38 9.84 -26.84
CA HIS A 373 -1.35 9.23 -26.00
C HIS A 373 -0.70 10.27 -25.07
N ILE A 374 -1.21 10.42 -23.85
CA ILE A 374 -0.61 11.27 -22.81
C ILE A 374 0.56 10.51 -22.16
N LYS A 375 1.82 10.84 -22.53
CA LYS A 375 3.06 10.19 -22.04
C LYS A 375 3.17 10.09 -20.50
N TYR A 376 2.42 10.90 -19.76
CA TYR A 376 2.48 10.94 -18.28
C TYR A 376 1.68 9.82 -17.59
N PHE A 377 0.63 9.27 -18.23
CA PHE A 377 -0.18 8.16 -17.68
C PHE A 377 0.03 6.82 -18.41
N HIS A 378 0.49 6.87 -19.67
CA HIS A 378 0.75 5.68 -20.49
C HIS A 378 2.24 5.35 -20.48
N SER A 379 2.62 4.44 -19.58
CA SER A 379 3.97 3.87 -19.53
C SER A 379 4.15 2.68 -20.49
N SER A 380 3.08 2.21 -21.16
CA SER A 380 3.13 1.10 -22.15
C SER A 380 1.82 0.96 -22.97
N ASP A 381 1.93 0.48 -24.21
CA ASP A 381 0.81 0.17 -25.14
C ASP A 381 -0.22 -0.81 -24.53
N ALA A 382 0.21 -1.64 -23.59
CA ALA A 382 -0.64 -2.60 -22.87
C ALA A 382 -1.72 -1.94 -22.00
N LYS A 383 -1.54 -0.68 -21.56
CA LYS A 383 -2.58 0.05 -20.81
C LYS A 383 -3.69 0.60 -21.71
N LEU A 384 -3.35 1.03 -22.93
CA LEU A 384 -4.32 1.51 -23.90
C LEU A 384 -5.24 0.38 -24.37
N LEU A 385 -4.67 -0.79 -24.66
CA LEU A 385 -5.43 -1.98 -25.04
C LEU A 385 -6.39 -2.43 -23.93
N LYS A 386 -6.00 -2.28 -22.65
CA LYS A 386 -6.88 -2.57 -21.51
C LYS A 386 -8.07 -1.60 -21.41
N ILE A 387 -7.87 -0.32 -21.71
CA ILE A 387 -8.95 0.68 -21.74
C ILE A 387 -9.92 0.35 -22.87
N GLN A 388 -9.41 0.12 -24.09
CA GLN A 388 -10.22 -0.28 -25.25
C GLN A 388 -11.02 -1.57 -25.02
N ASN A 389 -10.40 -2.59 -24.41
CA ASN A 389 -11.08 -3.85 -24.05
C ASN A 389 -12.17 -3.64 -23.00
N ARG A 390 -11.95 -2.72 -22.05
CA ARG A 390 -12.94 -2.37 -21.02
C ARG A 390 -14.14 -1.64 -21.63
N ASP A 391 -13.89 -0.69 -22.52
CA ASP A 391 -14.94 0.06 -23.24
C ASP A 391 -15.75 -0.88 -24.13
N GLN A 392 -15.08 -1.78 -24.87
CA GLN A 392 -15.75 -2.77 -25.70
C GLN A 392 -16.63 -3.71 -24.87
N ARG A 393 -16.13 -4.19 -23.74
CA ARG A 393 -16.93 -5.03 -22.83
C ARG A 393 -18.14 -4.28 -22.26
N LYS A 394 -17.99 -2.99 -21.95
CA LYS A 394 -19.11 -2.14 -21.52
C LYS A 394 -20.16 -2.05 -22.63
N ARG A 395 -19.75 -1.80 -23.88
CA ARG A 395 -20.65 -1.82 -25.06
C ARG A 395 -21.40 -3.15 -25.21
N ASP A 396 -20.67 -4.26 -25.12
CA ASP A 396 -21.24 -5.61 -25.27
C ASP A 396 -22.25 -5.93 -24.17
N LEU A 397 -21.94 -5.56 -22.91
CA LEU A 397 -22.83 -5.79 -21.76
C LEU A 397 -24.09 -4.92 -21.83
N CYS A 398 -23.98 -3.66 -22.22
CA CYS A 398 -25.13 -2.80 -22.44
C CYS A 398 -26.04 -3.38 -23.54
N LYS A 399 -25.46 -3.80 -24.68
CA LYS A 399 -26.20 -4.44 -25.77
C LYS A 399 -26.89 -5.73 -25.34
N ALA A 400 -26.21 -6.58 -24.56
CA ALA A 400 -26.78 -7.83 -24.05
C ALA A 400 -27.99 -7.63 -23.12
N HIS A 401 -28.04 -6.51 -22.40
CA HIS A 401 -29.15 -6.17 -21.50
C HIS A 401 -30.18 -5.23 -22.14
N GLY A 402 -30.09 -5.00 -23.45
CA GLY A 402 -31.01 -4.13 -24.19
C GLY A 402 -30.92 -2.65 -23.79
N VAL A 403 -29.75 -2.21 -23.31
CA VAL A 403 -29.45 -0.82 -22.98
C VAL A 403 -28.67 -0.19 -24.13
N THR A 404 -29.19 0.90 -24.69
CA THR A 404 -28.49 1.66 -25.72
C THR A 404 -27.48 2.60 -25.06
N LEU A 405 -26.20 2.46 -25.43
CA LEU A 405 -25.11 3.31 -24.94
C LEU A 405 -24.73 4.36 -25.98
N ILE A 406 -24.72 5.64 -25.58
CA ILE A 406 -24.21 6.77 -26.35
C ILE A 406 -22.87 7.22 -25.76
N GLU A 407 -21.81 7.12 -26.54
CA GLU A 407 -20.47 7.52 -26.14
C GLU A 407 -20.20 8.95 -26.61
N ILE A 408 -20.01 9.88 -25.68
CA ILE A 408 -19.87 11.30 -25.97
C ILE A 408 -18.39 11.68 -25.84
N PRO A 409 -17.74 12.16 -26.92
CA PRO A 409 -16.37 12.67 -26.89
C PRO A 409 -16.15 13.81 -25.89
N SER A 410 -14.88 14.16 -25.64
CA SER A 410 -14.57 15.29 -24.75
C SER A 410 -15.26 16.58 -25.24
N ILE A 411 -16.13 17.13 -24.40
CA ILE A 411 -16.95 18.29 -24.75
C ILE A 411 -16.08 19.53 -24.90
N LEU A 412 -15.18 19.75 -23.94
CA LEU A 412 -14.37 20.96 -23.85
C LEU A 412 -13.24 20.98 -24.90
N ASP A 413 -12.80 19.80 -25.34
CA ASP A 413 -11.61 19.68 -26.20
C ASP A 413 -11.91 19.30 -27.65
N VAL A 414 -13.05 18.63 -27.93
CA VAL A 414 -13.34 18.05 -29.25
C VAL A 414 -14.63 18.58 -29.86
N LEU A 415 -15.75 18.56 -29.12
CA LEU A 415 -17.07 18.87 -29.69
C LEU A 415 -17.42 20.36 -29.62
N GLY A 416 -17.12 21.02 -28.50
CA GLY A 416 -17.72 22.30 -28.15
C GLY A 416 -19.16 22.16 -27.65
N ILE A 417 -19.57 23.02 -26.71
CA ILE A 417 -20.86 22.93 -26.01
C ILE A 417 -22.05 23.05 -26.98
N ASP A 418 -21.96 23.95 -27.96
CA ASP A 418 -23.03 24.22 -28.92
C ASP A 418 -23.30 23.03 -29.87
N SER A 419 -22.29 22.18 -30.08
CA SER A 419 -22.36 21.03 -31.00
C SER A 419 -22.95 19.77 -30.36
N ILE A 420 -23.07 19.71 -29.03
CA ILE A 420 -23.50 18.51 -28.29
C ILE A 420 -24.90 18.07 -28.72
N LYS A 421 -25.83 19.02 -28.84
CA LYS A 421 -27.22 18.74 -29.24
C LYS A 421 -27.28 18.05 -30.60
N PHE A 422 -26.50 18.54 -31.57
CA PHE A 422 -26.41 17.97 -32.90
C PHE A 422 -25.78 16.58 -32.89
N PHE A 423 -24.73 16.37 -32.08
CA PHE A 423 -24.09 15.08 -31.92
C PHE A 423 -25.03 14.02 -31.33
N ILE A 424 -25.75 14.35 -30.24
CA ILE A 424 -26.73 13.45 -29.63
C ILE A 424 -27.82 13.08 -30.65
N ARG A 425 -28.32 14.06 -31.41
CA ARG A 425 -29.31 13.82 -32.47
C ARG A 425 -28.82 12.80 -33.49
N ASP A 426 -27.63 13.00 -34.03
CA ASP A 426 -27.04 12.13 -35.04
C ASP A 426 -26.81 10.71 -34.51
N GLU A 427 -26.30 10.57 -33.27
CA GLU A 427 -26.11 9.27 -32.64
C GLU A 427 -27.43 8.54 -32.34
N LEU A 428 -28.50 9.25 -31.98
CA LEU A 428 -29.83 8.65 -31.80
C LEU A 428 -30.39 8.12 -33.12
N LEU A 429 -30.28 8.91 -34.19
CA LEU A 429 -30.75 8.52 -35.52
C LEU A 429 -29.97 7.32 -36.06
N LYS A 430 -28.64 7.30 -35.93
CA LYS A 430 -27.79 6.15 -36.30
C LYS A 430 -28.17 4.87 -35.56
N LYS A 431 -28.60 4.97 -34.30
CA LYS A 431 -29.01 3.83 -33.48
C LYS A 431 -30.50 3.49 -33.61
N GLY A 432 -31.24 4.19 -34.48
CA GLY A 432 -32.66 3.95 -34.76
C GLY A 432 -33.60 4.32 -33.61
N ILE A 433 -33.20 5.24 -32.73
CA ILE A 433 -34.05 5.72 -31.62
C ILE A 433 -34.87 6.92 -32.10
N PRO A 434 -36.22 6.89 -31.97
CA PRO A 434 -37.05 8.03 -32.34
C PRO A 434 -36.77 9.23 -31.43
N LEU A 435 -36.69 10.42 -32.04
CA LEU A 435 -36.45 11.65 -31.29
C LEU A 435 -37.69 12.01 -30.44
N PRO A 436 -37.50 12.47 -29.19
CA PRO A 436 -38.59 13.02 -28.38
C PRO A 436 -39.31 14.17 -29.10
N SER A 437 -40.62 14.33 -28.87
CA SER A 437 -41.40 15.45 -29.40
C SER A 437 -40.78 16.79 -29.01
N GLY A 438 -40.61 17.70 -29.98
CA GLY A 438 -40.03 19.03 -29.76
C GLY A 438 -38.52 19.03 -29.49
N PHE A 439 -37.79 17.96 -29.81
CA PHE A 439 -36.33 17.87 -29.58
C PHE A 439 -35.55 19.06 -30.14
N ASP A 440 -35.91 19.53 -31.33
CA ASP A 440 -35.22 20.63 -32.02
C ASP A 440 -35.53 22.01 -31.41
N GLU A 441 -36.73 22.19 -30.87
CA GLU A 441 -37.19 23.45 -30.28
C GLU A 441 -36.71 23.61 -28.83
N LYS A 442 -36.44 22.51 -28.11
CA LYS A 442 -35.91 22.55 -26.74
C LYS A 442 -34.52 23.19 -26.69
N LYS A 443 -34.40 24.34 -26.02
CA LYS A 443 -33.12 24.91 -25.61
C LYS A 443 -32.71 24.32 -24.27
N VAL A 444 -31.49 23.80 -24.19
CA VAL A 444 -30.94 23.27 -22.93
C VAL A 444 -30.39 24.43 -22.14
N ASP A 445 -30.93 24.66 -20.95
CA ASP A 445 -30.41 25.65 -20.02
C ASP A 445 -29.26 25.06 -19.21
N LEU A 446 -28.06 25.55 -19.48
CA LEU A 446 -26.86 25.15 -18.75
C LEU A 446 -26.57 26.07 -17.55
N GLN A 447 -27.35 27.13 -17.31
CA GLN A 447 -27.16 28.01 -16.15
C GLN A 447 -27.39 27.30 -14.80
N ALA A 448 -28.12 26.18 -14.79
CA ALA A 448 -28.25 25.32 -13.62
C ALA A 448 -27.09 24.30 -13.47
N VAL A 449 -26.33 24.08 -14.55
CA VAL A 449 -25.18 23.13 -14.62
C VAL A 449 -23.88 23.83 -14.28
N TYR A 450 -23.74 25.05 -14.80
CA TYR A 450 -22.76 26.01 -14.36
C TYR A 450 -23.25 26.59 -13.04
N CYS A 451 -22.44 26.50 -12.00
CA CYS A 451 -22.80 27.01 -10.69
C CYS A 451 -23.03 28.54 -10.76
N PRO A 452 -23.63 29.18 -9.75
CA PRO A 452 -23.96 30.61 -9.77
C PRO A 452 -22.80 31.42 -10.31
N ASN A 453 -23.03 32.37 -11.22
CA ASN A 453 -21.95 33.08 -11.92
C ASN A 453 -20.99 33.78 -10.91
N ARG A 454 -19.85 33.14 -10.61
CA ARG A 454 -18.82 33.64 -9.69
C ARG A 454 -17.77 34.50 -10.40
N LEU A 455 -17.97 34.88 -11.66
CA LEU A 455 -16.98 35.66 -12.42
C LEU A 455 -16.61 36.95 -11.69
N GLY A 456 -17.58 37.68 -11.12
CA GLY A 456 -17.29 38.88 -10.35
C GLY A 456 -16.35 38.65 -9.16
N GLU A 457 -16.54 37.56 -8.42
CA GLU A 457 -15.66 37.15 -7.32
C GLU A 457 -14.25 36.82 -7.83
N LEU A 458 -14.14 36.04 -8.90
CA LEU A 458 -12.85 35.64 -9.49
C LEU A 458 -12.10 36.81 -10.12
N GLN A 459 -12.82 37.78 -10.68
CA GLN A 459 -12.26 38.98 -11.26
C GLN A 459 -11.69 39.88 -10.15
N ALA A 460 -12.38 39.99 -9.01
CA ALA A 460 -11.83 40.67 -7.83
C ALA A 460 -10.56 40.00 -7.29
N ILE A 461 -10.51 38.66 -7.27
CA ILE A 461 -9.30 37.91 -6.86
C ILE A 461 -8.16 38.14 -7.85
N ALA A 462 -8.43 38.12 -9.15
CA ALA A 462 -7.42 38.41 -10.16
C ALA A 462 -6.84 39.82 -9.99
N THR A 463 -7.70 40.82 -9.78
CA THR A 463 -7.29 42.21 -9.49
C THR A 463 -6.45 42.30 -8.21
N LYS A 464 -6.82 41.57 -7.14
CA LYS A 464 -6.05 41.51 -5.89
C LYS A 464 -4.62 40.98 -6.09
N HIS A 465 -4.43 40.07 -7.04
CA HIS A 465 -3.11 39.56 -7.44
C HIS A 465 -2.42 40.41 -8.52
N GLY A 466 -2.95 41.60 -8.84
CA GLY A 466 -2.42 42.50 -9.86
C GLY A 466 -2.61 42.00 -11.28
N GLY A 467 -3.54 41.08 -11.52
CA GLY A 467 -3.83 40.50 -12.82
C GLY A 467 -5.27 40.67 -13.26
N LYS A 468 -5.67 39.94 -14.30
CA LYS A 468 -7.05 39.91 -14.80
C LYS A 468 -7.46 38.49 -15.20
N LEU A 469 -8.75 38.20 -15.03
CA LEU A 469 -9.38 36.99 -15.55
C LEU A 469 -9.73 37.22 -17.03
N ILE A 470 -9.26 36.36 -17.92
CA ILE A 470 -9.52 36.43 -19.37
C ILE A 470 -10.80 35.66 -19.71
N SER A 471 -11.02 34.51 -19.07
CA SER A 471 -12.19 33.67 -19.33
C SER A 471 -13.49 34.44 -19.05
N LYS A 472 -14.38 34.46 -20.05
CA LYS A 472 -15.69 35.15 -19.99
C LYS A 472 -16.82 34.31 -19.41
N GLN A 473 -16.55 33.03 -19.15
CA GLN A 473 -17.52 32.06 -18.64
C GLN A 473 -16.90 31.30 -17.47
N TYR A 474 -17.70 31.10 -16.41
CA TYR A 474 -17.30 30.31 -15.26
C TYR A 474 -17.70 28.85 -15.48
N LEU A 475 -16.70 27.99 -15.60
CA LEU A 475 -16.86 26.56 -15.89
C LEU A 475 -16.90 25.69 -14.62
N GLY A 476 -16.53 26.25 -13.46
CA GLY A 476 -16.51 25.56 -12.16
C GLY A 476 -15.19 25.72 -11.42
N ILE A 477 -15.16 25.39 -10.12
CA ILE A 477 -13.99 25.62 -9.25
C ILE A 477 -12.74 24.81 -9.64
N PHE A 478 -12.90 23.68 -10.32
CA PHE A 478 -11.81 22.78 -10.72
C PHE A 478 -11.39 22.95 -12.18
N GLU A 479 -12.16 23.71 -12.97
CA GLU A 479 -11.93 23.85 -14.40
C GLU A 479 -10.95 24.98 -14.69
N HIS A 480 -10.03 24.76 -15.62
CA HIS A 480 -8.99 25.73 -15.91
C HIS A 480 -9.58 26.95 -16.63
N LEU A 481 -9.49 28.10 -15.96
CA LEU A 481 -9.73 29.40 -16.57
C LEU A 481 -8.41 30.00 -17.05
N GLU A 482 -8.50 30.95 -17.97
CA GLU A 482 -7.37 31.74 -18.46
C GLU A 482 -7.23 33.01 -17.65
N TRP A 483 -6.01 33.25 -17.15
CA TRP A 483 -5.64 34.37 -16.30
C TRP A 483 -4.43 35.09 -16.90
N GLU A 484 -4.31 36.39 -16.62
CA GLU A 484 -3.13 37.19 -16.95
C GLU A 484 -2.59 37.83 -15.66
N CYS A 485 -1.29 37.70 -15.40
CA CYS A 485 -0.65 38.36 -14.25
C CYS A 485 -0.20 39.80 -14.59
N ALA A 486 0.21 40.56 -13.57
CA ALA A 486 0.76 41.91 -13.72
C ALA A 486 1.91 42.03 -14.73
N LYS A 487 2.74 40.99 -14.85
CA LYS A 487 3.87 40.93 -15.80
C LYS A 487 3.45 40.51 -17.22
N GLY A 488 2.16 40.42 -17.52
CA GLY A 488 1.63 40.04 -18.83
C GLY A 488 1.64 38.53 -19.14
N HIS A 489 2.11 37.68 -18.22
CA HIS A 489 2.05 36.23 -18.44
C HIS A 489 0.61 35.73 -18.43
N ARG A 490 0.22 35.07 -19.53
CA ARG A 490 -1.02 34.31 -19.63
C ARG A 490 -0.83 32.87 -19.19
N PHE A 491 -1.72 32.36 -18.35
CA PHE A 491 -1.65 30.99 -17.83
C PHE A 491 -3.05 30.42 -17.56
N LYS A 492 -3.12 29.09 -17.59
CA LYS A 492 -4.34 28.33 -17.28
C LYS A 492 -4.27 27.83 -15.84
N ALA A 493 -5.29 28.11 -15.05
CA ALA A 493 -5.39 27.63 -13.67
C ALA A 493 -6.85 27.45 -13.24
N ALA A 494 -7.11 26.45 -12.40
CA ALA A 494 -8.41 26.26 -11.79
C ALA A 494 -8.67 27.32 -10.68
N PRO A 495 -9.89 27.86 -10.56
CA PRO A 495 -10.24 28.85 -9.53
C PRO A 495 -9.89 28.43 -8.10
N ASN A 496 -10.04 27.16 -7.75
CA ASN A 496 -9.69 26.64 -6.43
C ASN A 496 -8.19 26.79 -6.13
N ASN A 497 -7.32 26.57 -7.12
CA ASN A 497 -5.88 26.72 -6.98
C ASN A 497 -5.52 28.19 -6.81
N VAL A 498 -6.19 29.08 -7.54
CA VAL A 498 -6.00 30.52 -7.41
C VAL A 498 -6.46 31.04 -6.04
N LYS A 499 -7.59 30.55 -5.52
CA LYS A 499 -8.13 30.97 -4.21
C LYS A 499 -7.35 30.41 -3.02
N ASN A 500 -7.03 29.12 -3.06
CA ASN A 500 -6.57 28.38 -1.88
C ASN A 500 -5.07 28.12 -1.88
N SER A 501 -4.39 28.24 -3.02
CA SER A 501 -2.94 28.10 -3.08
C SER A 501 -2.30 29.48 -3.10
N GLY A 502 -1.23 29.70 -2.31
CA GLY A 502 -0.42 30.93 -2.35
C GLY A 502 0.40 31.11 -3.64
N SER A 503 -0.05 30.49 -4.73
CA SER A 503 0.66 30.30 -5.99
C SER A 503 -0.19 30.86 -7.12
N TRP A 504 0.05 32.13 -7.47
CA TRP A 504 -0.69 32.87 -8.51
C TRP A 504 -0.23 32.53 -9.93
N CYS A 505 0.98 32.97 -10.31
CA CYS A 505 1.51 32.80 -11.67
C CYS A 505 2.70 31.83 -11.68
N PRO A 506 2.62 30.66 -12.35
CA PRO A 506 3.70 29.66 -12.40
C PRO A 506 5.03 30.21 -12.93
N LYS A 507 4.96 31.09 -13.94
CA LYS A 507 6.14 31.75 -14.51
C LYS A 507 6.80 32.71 -13.53
N CYS A 508 6.01 33.51 -12.81
CA CYS A 508 6.55 34.41 -11.78
C CYS A 508 7.13 33.65 -10.57
N LEU A 509 6.68 32.42 -10.33
CA LEU A 509 7.15 31.56 -9.24
C LEU A 509 8.31 30.64 -9.64
N GLY A 510 8.82 30.74 -10.88
CA GLY A 510 9.93 29.90 -11.37
C GLY A 510 9.57 28.41 -11.50
N LYS A 511 8.28 28.07 -11.60
CA LYS A 511 7.81 26.68 -11.72
C LYS A 511 7.86 26.13 -13.16
N ASP A 512 7.87 27.02 -14.16
CA ASP A 512 8.14 26.66 -15.56
C ASP A 512 9.65 26.72 -15.81
N LYS A 513 10.34 25.60 -15.55
CA LYS A 513 11.74 25.45 -15.93
C LYS A 513 11.84 25.08 -17.41
N THR A 514 12.82 25.64 -18.10
CA THR A 514 13.14 25.41 -19.51
C THR A 514 14.39 24.54 -19.65
N ILE A 515 14.71 24.08 -20.86
CA ILE A 515 15.97 23.38 -21.11
C ILE A 515 17.18 24.29 -20.87
N GLN A 516 17.05 25.59 -21.14
CA GLN A 516 18.09 26.59 -20.87
C GLN A 516 18.41 26.67 -19.38
N ASP A 517 17.40 26.57 -18.51
CA ASP A 517 17.62 26.52 -17.05
C ASP A 517 18.41 25.28 -16.62
N MET A 518 18.18 24.14 -17.29
CA MET A 518 18.96 22.90 -17.02
C MET A 518 20.41 23.04 -17.47
N GLN A 519 20.63 23.65 -18.63
CA GLN A 519 21.96 23.91 -19.18
C GLN A 519 22.74 24.91 -18.33
N ALA A 520 22.09 25.98 -17.87
CA ALA A 520 22.69 26.96 -16.94
C ALA A 520 23.10 26.31 -15.61
N PHE A 521 22.24 25.47 -15.03
CA PHE A 521 22.57 24.75 -13.79
C PHE A 521 23.76 23.79 -14.00
N ALA A 522 23.83 23.11 -15.14
CA ALA A 522 24.95 22.24 -15.44
C ALA A 522 26.27 23.02 -15.55
N ALA A 523 26.23 24.20 -16.20
CA ALA A 523 27.39 25.07 -16.35
C ALA A 523 27.91 25.58 -14.99
N GLU A 524 27.02 25.92 -14.05
CA GLU A 524 27.37 26.31 -12.68
C GLU A 524 28.16 25.20 -11.95
N ARG A 525 27.86 23.93 -12.23
CA ARG A 525 28.56 22.76 -11.68
C ARG A 525 29.77 22.31 -12.52
N SER A 526 30.26 23.19 -13.39
CA SER A 526 31.35 22.91 -14.34
C SER A 526 31.07 21.68 -15.20
N GLY A 527 29.83 21.49 -15.63
CA GLY A 527 29.42 20.41 -16.51
C GLY A 527 28.46 20.88 -17.59
N LYS A 528 27.81 19.94 -18.28
CA LYS A 528 26.90 20.21 -19.39
C LYS A 528 25.64 19.37 -19.29
N CYS A 529 24.51 19.95 -19.65
CA CYS A 529 23.29 19.19 -19.94
C CYS A 529 23.29 18.93 -21.46
N LEU A 530 23.40 17.66 -21.86
CA LEU A 530 23.47 17.25 -23.26
C LEU A 530 22.09 17.02 -23.90
N SER A 531 21.02 17.13 -23.10
CA SER A 531 19.66 17.04 -23.64
C SER A 531 19.25 18.34 -24.33
N GLU A 532 18.52 18.21 -25.44
CA GLU A 532 18.03 19.34 -26.24
C GLU A 532 16.62 19.80 -25.82
N GLU A 533 15.85 18.93 -25.16
CA GLU A 533 14.46 19.20 -24.77
C GLU A 533 14.22 18.90 -23.27
N TYR A 534 13.51 19.82 -22.59
CA TYR A 534 13.01 19.62 -21.23
C TYR A 534 11.49 19.47 -21.25
N ILE A 535 11.02 18.26 -20.97
CA ILE A 535 9.58 17.95 -20.96
C ILE A 535 8.95 18.25 -19.59
N ASN A 536 9.60 17.80 -18.51
CA ASN A 536 9.15 18.01 -17.12
C ASN A 536 10.24 17.53 -16.12
N SER A 537 9.98 17.70 -14.82
CA SER A 537 10.91 17.38 -13.72
C SER A 537 11.15 15.89 -13.48
N VAL A 538 10.34 15.01 -14.09
CA VAL A 538 10.44 13.54 -13.91
C VAL A 538 11.08 12.83 -15.11
N THR A 539 11.19 13.49 -16.25
CA THR A 539 11.90 12.99 -17.43
C THR A 539 13.41 13.06 -17.20
N PRO A 540 14.15 11.94 -17.29
CA PRO A 540 15.60 11.96 -17.16
C PRO A 540 16.26 12.72 -18.31
N LEU A 541 17.20 13.61 -17.97
CA LEU A 541 18.09 14.28 -18.93
C LEU A 541 19.47 13.62 -18.90
N LEU A 542 20.24 13.85 -19.95
CA LEU A 542 21.62 13.42 -20.07
C LEU A 542 22.55 14.56 -19.60
N TRP A 543 23.44 14.24 -18.68
CA TRP A 543 24.35 15.20 -18.03
C TRP A 543 25.80 14.74 -18.20
N GLU A 544 26.72 15.69 -18.21
CA GLU A 544 28.16 15.50 -18.27
C GLU A 544 28.84 16.36 -17.20
N CYS A 545 29.83 15.83 -16.48
CA CYS A 545 30.62 16.60 -15.52
C CYS A 545 31.97 17.03 -16.10
N LYS A 546 32.71 17.89 -15.39
CA LYS A 546 34.06 18.34 -15.78
C LYS A 546 35.05 17.23 -16.09
N GLU A 547 34.91 16.07 -15.44
CA GLU A 547 35.79 14.90 -15.63
C GLU A 547 35.38 14.06 -16.85
N GLY A 548 34.38 14.51 -17.63
CA GLY A 548 33.88 13.83 -18.83
C GLY A 548 32.91 12.67 -18.57
N HIS A 549 32.51 12.41 -17.32
CA HIS A 549 31.55 11.35 -17.04
C HIS A 549 30.15 11.76 -17.48
N GLN A 550 29.48 10.91 -18.23
CA GLN A 550 28.11 11.12 -18.67
C GLN A 550 27.13 10.21 -17.91
N TRP A 551 25.98 10.75 -17.48
CA TRP A 551 24.94 9.97 -16.82
C TRP A 551 23.53 10.49 -17.11
N LYS A 552 22.55 9.58 -17.05
CA LYS A 552 21.12 9.93 -17.18
C LYS A 552 20.51 10.07 -15.79
N ALA A 553 19.90 11.22 -15.51
CA ALA A 553 19.24 11.47 -14.24
C ALA A 553 18.09 12.48 -14.37
N ARG A 554 17.11 12.35 -13.47
CA ARG A 554 16.01 13.31 -13.34
C ARG A 554 16.53 14.65 -12.79
N PRO A 555 16.03 15.79 -13.30
CA PRO A 555 16.38 17.13 -12.82
C PRO A 555 16.36 17.28 -11.29
N SER A 556 15.33 16.76 -10.62
CA SER A 556 15.24 16.80 -9.15
C SER A 556 16.41 16.11 -8.44
N ASN A 557 16.87 14.98 -8.96
CA ASN A 557 17.97 14.21 -8.37
C ASN A 557 19.32 14.89 -8.60
N VAL A 558 19.42 15.70 -9.64
CA VAL A 558 20.63 16.46 -9.97
C VAL A 558 20.68 17.76 -9.17
N PHE A 559 19.54 18.44 -8.98
CA PHE A 559 19.45 19.65 -8.16
C PHE A 559 19.67 19.40 -6.67
N PHE A 560 19.06 18.34 -6.12
CA PHE A 560 19.04 18.09 -4.67
C PHE A 560 19.87 16.87 -4.25
N GLY A 561 20.35 16.08 -5.20
CA GLY A 561 21.06 14.83 -4.94
C GLY A 561 22.53 14.89 -5.33
N THR A 562 23.07 13.74 -5.72
CA THR A 562 24.47 13.63 -6.15
C THR A 562 24.60 14.13 -7.59
N TRP A 563 25.44 15.16 -7.79
CA TRP A 563 25.77 15.70 -9.12
C TRP A 563 26.30 14.60 -10.04
N CYS A 564 27.56 14.15 -9.87
CA CYS A 564 28.13 13.06 -10.66
C CYS A 564 28.32 11.78 -9.81
N PRO A 565 27.65 10.65 -10.14
CA PRO A 565 27.77 9.41 -9.38
C PRO A 565 29.20 8.84 -9.34
N GLU A 566 29.95 8.93 -10.43
CA GLU A 566 31.31 8.38 -10.52
C GLU A 566 32.32 9.22 -9.71
N CYS A 567 32.26 10.55 -9.81
CA CYS A 567 33.07 11.44 -8.96
C CYS A 567 32.75 11.21 -7.47
N ALA A 568 31.47 11.07 -7.12
CA ALA A 568 31.06 10.83 -5.74
C ALA A 568 31.47 9.45 -5.21
N LYS A 569 31.53 8.42 -6.06
CA LYS A 569 32.07 7.09 -5.69
C LYS A 569 33.58 7.18 -5.45
N LYS A 570 34.32 7.90 -6.30
CA LYS A 570 35.77 8.12 -6.15
C LYS A 570 36.08 8.81 -4.83
N GLU A 571 35.38 9.91 -4.51
CA GLU A 571 35.52 10.59 -3.20
C GLU A 571 35.17 9.69 -2.00
N ARG A 572 34.08 8.91 -2.08
CA ARG A 572 33.72 7.94 -1.02
C ARG A 572 34.73 6.80 -0.89
N GLY A 573 35.36 6.40 -1.98
CA GLY A 573 36.44 5.42 -2.00
C GLY A 573 37.70 5.93 -1.31
N LEU A 574 38.07 7.20 -1.55
CA LEU A 574 39.17 7.86 -0.84
C LEU A 574 38.90 7.99 0.66
N LYS A 575 37.66 8.33 1.07
CA LYS A 575 37.29 8.40 2.50
C LYS A 575 37.27 7.06 3.25
N ARG A 576 37.30 5.92 2.54
CA ARG A 576 37.26 4.56 3.14
C ARG A 576 38.63 3.96 3.48
N ARG A 577 39.72 4.58 3.03
CA ARG A 577 41.08 4.37 3.55
C ARG A 577 41.35 5.64 4.37
N THR A 578 41.26 5.61 5.69
CA THR A 578 42.45 5.52 6.54
C THR A 578 41.96 5.41 7.98
N HIS A 579 42.15 4.25 8.59
CA HIS A 579 42.50 4.23 10.00
C HIS A 579 43.88 3.60 10.09
N THR A 580 44.77 4.08 10.96
CA THR A 580 46.08 3.44 11.14
C THR A 580 46.04 2.47 12.31
N ILE A 581 47.06 1.62 12.45
CA ILE A 581 47.16 0.73 13.62
C ILE A 581 47.30 1.53 14.92
N GLU A 582 47.95 2.70 14.86
CA GLU A 582 48.10 3.63 15.99
C GLU A 582 46.75 4.18 16.45
N GLU A 583 45.85 4.50 15.53
CA GLU A 583 44.48 4.92 15.88
C GLU A 583 43.71 3.80 16.60
N MET A 584 43.92 2.54 16.21
CA MET A 584 43.32 1.39 16.90
C MET A 584 43.86 1.21 18.32
N HIS A 585 45.15 1.48 18.52
CA HIS A 585 45.76 1.49 19.86
C HIS A 585 45.15 2.58 20.74
N GLN A 586 44.97 3.79 20.21
CA GLN A 586 44.33 4.89 20.94
C GLN A 586 42.88 4.60 21.32
N ILE A 587 42.10 3.99 20.42
CA ILE A 587 40.72 3.59 20.71
C ILE A 587 40.65 2.55 21.83
N ALA A 588 41.62 1.65 21.91
CA ALA A 588 41.70 0.68 23.00
C ALA A 588 41.97 1.38 24.33
N ILE A 589 42.89 2.34 24.36
CA ILE A 589 43.24 3.12 25.56
C ILE A 589 42.01 3.88 26.08
N VAL A 590 41.28 4.58 25.20
CA VAL A 590 40.05 5.32 25.58
C VAL A 590 38.97 4.42 26.19
N ARG A 591 38.99 3.11 25.87
CA ARG A 591 38.05 2.12 26.42
C ARG A 591 38.63 1.28 27.55
N ASN A 592 39.66 1.79 28.23
CA ASN A 592 40.39 1.12 29.30
C ASN A 592 40.85 -0.29 28.88
N GLY A 593 41.53 -0.38 27.74
CA GLY A 593 42.04 -1.63 27.22
C GLY A 593 43.25 -1.45 26.32
N LYS A 594 43.69 -2.53 25.69
CA LYS A 594 44.86 -2.57 24.81
C LYS A 594 44.50 -3.29 23.52
N CYS A 595 45.01 -2.79 22.39
CA CYS A 595 45.05 -3.54 21.15
C CYS A 595 46.43 -4.19 21.06
N LEU A 596 46.48 -5.51 20.96
CA LEU A 596 47.71 -6.31 20.97
C LEU A 596 48.22 -6.61 19.55
N SER A 597 47.48 -6.21 18.52
CA SER A 597 47.90 -6.38 17.13
C SER A 597 48.89 -5.28 16.72
N SER A 598 49.93 -5.67 15.98
CA SER A 598 50.97 -4.78 15.47
C SER A 598 50.77 -4.37 14.00
N ASP A 599 49.81 -4.98 13.29
CA ASP A 599 49.57 -4.73 11.87
C ASP A 599 48.07 -4.58 11.56
N TYR A 600 47.74 -3.68 10.63
CA TYR A 600 46.37 -3.35 10.22
C TYR A 600 46.28 -3.18 8.69
N LYS A 601 45.63 -4.15 8.04
CA LYS A 601 45.41 -4.19 6.58
C LYS A 601 44.00 -3.77 6.17
N GLY A 602 43.11 -3.45 7.13
CA GLY A 602 41.77 -2.91 6.85
C GLY A 602 40.67 -3.30 7.85
N THR A 603 39.50 -2.66 7.73
CA THR A 603 38.42 -2.67 8.74
C THR A 603 37.79 -4.03 9.02
N LYS A 604 38.00 -5.01 8.14
CA LYS A 604 37.50 -6.40 8.26
C LYS A 604 38.51 -7.38 8.85
N GLN A 605 39.77 -6.97 9.00
CA GLN A 605 40.77 -7.80 9.70
C GLN A 605 40.41 -7.87 11.18
N LYS A 606 40.43 -9.07 11.75
CA LYS A 606 40.28 -9.24 13.19
C LYS A 606 41.58 -8.81 13.86
N LEU A 607 41.47 -7.87 14.80
CA LEU A 607 42.56 -7.50 15.69
C LEU A 607 42.33 -8.15 17.05
N LEU A 608 43.41 -8.35 17.79
CA LEU A 608 43.39 -8.91 19.14
C LEU A 608 43.30 -7.77 20.16
N TRP A 609 42.29 -7.80 21.02
CA TRP A 609 41.98 -6.77 22.00
C TRP A 609 42.02 -7.34 23.41
N GLU A 610 42.35 -6.50 24.38
CA GLU A 610 42.37 -6.78 25.81
C GLU A 610 41.63 -5.68 26.58
N CYS A 611 40.78 -6.03 27.55
CA CYS A 611 40.09 -5.05 28.40
C CYS A 611 40.80 -4.89 29.75
N GLU A 612 40.39 -3.90 30.55
CA GLU A 612 40.86 -3.65 31.91
C GLU A 612 40.88 -4.89 32.82
N LYS A 613 39.92 -5.81 32.66
CA LYS A 613 39.84 -7.07 33.42
C LYS A 613 40.73 -8.19 32.88
N GLY A 614 41.63 -7.91 31.94
CA GLY A 614 42.55 -8.88 31.33
C GLY A 614 41.93 -9.86 30.33
N HIS A 615 40.66 -9.71 29.96
CA HIS A 615 40.04 -10.58 28.95
C HIS A 615 40.55 -10.24 27.56
N LYS A 616 41.02 -11.26 26.83
CA LYS A 616 41.46 -11.14 25.44
C LYS A 616 40.41 -11.67 24.47
N TRP A 617 40.16 -10.96 23.37
CA TRP A 617 39.24 -11.41 22.31
C TRP A 617 39.61 -10.84 20.94
N GLU A 618 39.18 -11.53 19.89
CA GLU A 618 39.32 -11.05 18.51
C GLU A 618 38.06 -10.30 18.07
N ALA A 619 38.25 -9.10 17.52
CA ALA A 619 37.17 -8.32 16.94
C ALA A 619 37.66 -7.46 15.77
N THR A 620 36.76 -7.19 14.82
CA THR A 620 37.07 -6.28 13.71
C THR A 620 36.97 -4.83 14.17
N PRO A 621 37.85 -3.93 13.67
CA PRO A 621 37.77 -2.50 13.93
C PRO A 621 36.40 -1.88 13.65
N GLU A 622 35.71 -2.33 12.59
CA GLU A 622 34.35 -1.87 12.28
C GLU A 622 33.35 -2.18 13.42
N SER A 623 33.46 -3.35 14.06
CA SER A 623 32.62 -3.73 15.19
C SER A 623 32.90 -2.92 16.45
N ILE A 624 34.17 -2.52 16.64
CA ILE A 624 34.61 -1.73 17.79
C ILE A 624 34.23 -0.24 17.62
N LEU A 625 34.29 0.29 16.40
CA LEU A 625 33.98 1.70 16.11
C LEU A 625 32.47 2.01 16.14
N ARG A 626 31.61 1.12 15.62
CA ARG A 626 30.15 1.35 15.54
C ARG A 626 29.39 1.23 16.88
N GLY A 627 30.08 1.23 18.02
CA GLY A 627 29.47 1.25 19.36
C GLY A 627 28.96 -0.09 19.86
N GLY A 628 29.47 -1.22 19.33
CA GLY A 628 29.16 -2.56 19.80
C GLY A 628 29.68 -2.89 21.21
N THR A 629 29.39 -4.09 21.69
CA THR A 629 29.89 -4.59 22.98
C THR A 629 31.43 -4.60 22.99
N TRP A 630 32.05 -3.80 23.88
CA TRP A 630 33.50 -3.71 24.02
C TRP A 630 34.12 -5.07 24.36
N CYS A 631 33.87 -5.61 25.56
CA CYS A 631 34.32 -6.94 25.95
C CYS A 631 33.13 -7.91 26.10
N PRO A 632 33.05 -8.98 25.29
CA PRO A 632 31.94 -9.94 25.33
C PRO A 632 31.78 -10.64 26.68
N ARG A 633 32.88 -10.91 27.39
CA ARG A 633 32.85 -11.53 28.73
C ARG A 633 32.33 -10.55 29.78
N CYS A 634 32.82 -9.31 29.79
CA CYS A 634 32.34 -8.28 30.72
C CYS A 634 30.85 -7.95 30.51
N ALA A 635 30.37 -7.99 29.26
CA ALA A 635 28.96 -7.74 28.95
C ALA A 635 28.02 -8.87 29.41
N LYS A 636 28.48 -10.13 29.40
CA LYS A 636 27.70 -11.26 29.95
C LYS A 636 27.52 -11.14 31.47
N HIS A 637 28.54 -10.72 32.21
CA HIS A 637 28.44 -10.50 33.65
C HIS A 637 27.55 -9.30 34.05
N LYS A 638 27.38 -8.29 33.18
CA LYS A 638 26.43 -7.18 33.43
C LYS A 638 24.95 -7.60 33.30
N ARG A 639 24.64 -8.71 32.64
CA ARG A 639 23.25 -9.22 32.48
C ARG A 639 22.79 -10.09 33.65
N THR A 640 23.70 -10.51 34.51
CA THR A 640 23.43 -11.26 35.74
C THR A 640 23.87 -10.41 36.93
N ARG A 641 23.06 -9.45 37.34
CA ARG A 641 23.24 -8.88 38.69
C ARG A 641 22.54 -9.80 39.71
N PRO A 642 23.17 -10.11 40.86
CA PRO A 642 22.51 -10.81 41.95
C PRO A 642 21.41 -9.93 42.56
N LEU A 643 20.36 -10.58 43.06
CA LEU A 643 19.45 -10.00 44.05
C LEU A 643 20.27 -9.59 45.27
N GLN A 644 20.23 -8.30 45.61
CA GLN A 644 20.39 -7.79 46.96
C GLN A 644 19.15 -6.99 47.30
#